data_AF-A0A936MKB0-F1
#
_entry.id   AF-A0A936MKB0-F1
#
_cell.length_a   1.000
_cell.length_b   1.000
_cell.length_c   1.000
_cell.angle_alpha   90.00
_cell.angle_beta   90.00
_cell.angle_gamma   90.00
#
_symmetry.space_group_name_H-M   'P 1'
#
loop_
_entity.id
_entity.type
_entity.pdbx_description
1 polymer ?
#
loop_
_entity_poly.entity_id
_entity_poly.type
_entity_poly.pdbx_seq_one_letter_code
_entity_poly.pdbx_strand_id
1 'polypeptide(L)'
;MAARTTKPKTTKTKTPKAAPEPVVIPPWPGISDDALQALAVKLDKAKDSYRVSDMILKVNGDEWGARHALAWHLVACCAIHPESNPSLFEFVAEQPDEPSPEVALDLLVRLPAASPRFFRDATSILDGYTLSIDRLLLATYQRAPDLVLQREKELNRSVRLGLSFLRRRLGETITAEASRSILEQLARHQATSYGITLNNELPLVENGELQEFRLSDLAALRRVALLFGTAKEWDDALLAAALEGKWQYPRNVKDAFLLASAFELARLVDRSDMDTGETLRTLVEVIPQREDDPQALFDAATTMDEGKMRDLVLMGVILRSGKTGAPLPDKIDAGFTFELLDTTYEGVREPVCEWFTHFPRERALSAARRLLEEDYFYARAAGILAAHFDEAILRAALEKDIGKNYIGHETLGGIGAPALPLLDWAYDRTKDDGRRRLHKAILQAMAKAAKNAPLDERWDRFIDFDTEGGQAMPYYGSTESKLRESVLLGVPEPRRSELLLKRLEETSHPERVLRVAHVAADGSVVDATIRRMVERKNLGDSFRETIERIGEPALEALCRHIGLSGGDGRFLESLKNTLSHTMYQRVEAALEKAGVRKETPRDALVRMTSNAAGPKVRAYVLQVHREGYEPKPGTLARSGGKAPGIADADVPKDKQGESLTHLFTLDLDEIPELQEKYAGARALAAFCPEPNSGDRSDELELVPITREAAAALPHDDEDDAGTPIAILPLDVPIGVFQRSDEGELKEIRKMIFNAAGHVLGEPFWIQGDEGGFDFVMQINGGLCDVNLGDSGSLYVFESETIFQCY
;
A
#
# COMPACT_ATOMS: atom_id res chain seq x y z
N MET A 1 29.15 -27.88 20.26
CA MET A 1 28.96 -26.93 21.38
C MET A 1 30.27 -26.20 21.62
N ALA A 2 30.41 -24.98 21.09
CA ALA A 2 31.61 -24.15 21.28
C ALA A 2 31.28 -23.04 22.28
N ALA A 3 32.08 -22.95 23.35
CA ALA A 3 31.88 -22.01 24.45
C ALA A 3 32.22 -20.57 24.01
N ARG A 4 31.25 -19.67 24.16
CA ARG A 4 31.38 -18.24 23.87
C ARG A 4 32.12 -17.56 25.04
N THR A 5 33.38 -17.18 24.83
CA THR A 5 34.15 -16.37 25.79
C THR A 5 33.60 -14.94 25.82
N THR A 6 32.98 -14.55 26.91
CA THR A 6 32.54 -13.18 27.20
C THR A 6 33.73 -12.36 27.71
N LYS A 7 34.06 -11.27 27.01
CA LYS A 7 35.07 -10.30 27.49
C LYS A 7 34.48 -9.46 28.65
N PRO A 8 35.24 -9.19 29.71
CA PRO A 8 34.77 -8.35 30.81
C PRO A 8 34.59 -6.90 30.35
N LYS A 9 33.38 -6.35 30.58
CA LYS A 9 33.05 -4.93 30.39
C LYS A 9 33.86 -4.09 31.37
N THR A 10 34.85 -3.36 30.89
CA THR A 10 35.52 -2.31 31.65
C THR A 10 34.59 -1.10 31.77
N THR A 11 33.91 -0.97 32.91
CA THR A 11 33.18 0.24 33.29
C THR A 11 34.17 1.37 33.56
N LYS A 12 34.39 2.23 32.57
CA LYS A 12 35.01 3.54 32.79
C LYS A 12 34.07 4.39 33.64
N THR A 13 34.44 4.64 34.89
CA THR A 13 33.80 5.62 35.78
C THR A 13 33.96 7.00 35.12
N LYS A 14 32.91 7.48 34.45
CA LYS A 14 32.87 8.87 33.94
C LYS A 14 32.66 9.78 35.14
N THR A 15 33.63 10.65 35.40
CA THR A 15 33.49 11.79 36.32
C THR A 15 32.22 12.57 35.94
N PRO A 16 31.32 12.92 36.88
CA PRO A 16 30.11 13.65 36.56
C PRO A 16 30.47 14.99 35.91
N LYS A 17 30.07 15.16 34.65
CA LYS A 17 30.17 16.45 33.96
C LYS A 17 29.18 17.38 34.68
N ALA A 18 29.65 18.53 35.17
CA ALA A 18 28.79 19.53 35.79
C ALA A 18 27.57 19.79 34.88
N ALA A 19 26.37 19.81 35.46
CA ALA A 19 25.16 20.10 34.70
C ALA A 19 25.31 21.50 34.08
N PRO A 20 25.03 21.67 32.78
CA PRO A 20 25.02 22.99 32.17
C PRO A 20 24.00 23.87 32.91
N GLU A 21 24.33 25.15 33.09
CA GLU A 21 23.37 26.12 33.63
C GLU A 21 22.09 26.10 32.76
N PRO A 22 20.89 26.11 33.36
CA PRO A 22 19.65 26.08 32.62
C PRO A 22 19.54 27.31 31.71
N VAL A 23 19.27 27.07 30.43
CA VAL A 23 19.02 28.12 29.44
C VAL A 23 17.71 28.81 29.81
N VAL A 24 17.71 30.13 29.90
CA VAL A 24 16.49 30.90 30.18
C VAL A 24 15.64 30.93 28.91
N ILE A 25 14.53 30.20 28.91
CA ILE A 25 13.56 30.14 27.80
C ILE A 25 12.50 31.21 28.04
N PRO A 26 12.29 32.18 27.11
CA PRO A 26 11.18 33.11 27.24
C PRO A 26 9.83 32.38 27.22
N PRO A 27 8.81 32.86 27.96
CA PRO A 27 7.54 32.15 28.11
C PRO A 27 6.82 31.99 26.76
N TRP A 28 6.11 30.88 26.60
CA TRP A 28 5.23 30.60 25.46
C TRP A 28 3.77 30.59 25.90
N PRO A 29 2.84 31.20 25.15
CA PRO A 29 1.42 31.23 25.52
C PRO A 29 0.87 29.82 25.79
N GLY A 30 0.24 29.61 26.95
CA GLY A 30 -0.43 28.35 27.30
C GLY A 30 0.49 27.21 27.77
N ILE A 31 1.82 27.39 27.80
CA ILE A 31 2.77 26.37 28.28
C ILE A 31 3.56 26.92 29.47
N SER A 32 3.65 26.13 30.55
CA SER A 32 4.47 26.50 31.72
C SER A 32 5.97 26.41 31.44
N ASP A 33 6.76 27.23 32.13
CA ASP A 33 8.23 27.27 31.98
C ASP A 33 8.88 25.89 32.22
N ASP A 34 8.40 25.15 33.24
CA ASP A 34 8.87 23.79 33.53
C ASP A 34 8.56 22.82 32.38
N ALA A 35 7.38 22.93 31.76
CA ALA A 35 7.01 22.09 30.63
C ALA A 35 7.82 22.44 29.36
N LEU A 36 8.10 23.73 29.11
CA LEU A 36 9.00 24.17 28.04
C LEU A 36 10.42 23.65 28.24
N GLN A 37 10.95 23.76 29.45
CA GLN A 37 12.30 23.26 29.78
C GLN A 37 12.38 21.74 29.63
N ALA A 38 11.35 21.01 30.08
CA ALA A 38 11.28 19.56 29.94
C ALA A 38 11.14 19.13 28.47
N LEU A 39 10.37 19.89 27.67
CA LEU A 39 10.23 19.66 26.23
C LEU A 39 11.57 19.81 25.51
N ALA A 40 12.29 20.92 25.74
CA ALA A 40 13.59 21.19 25.11
C ALA A 40 14.59 20.03 25.32
N VAL A 41 14.69 19.52 26.56
CA VAL A 41 15.57 18.39 26.90
C VAL A 41 15.19 17.09 26.17
N LYS A 42 13.90 16.88 25.89
CA LYS A 42 13.39 15.70 25.18
C LYS A 42 13.63 15.81 23.68
N LEU A 43 13.43 16.99 23.08
CA LEU A 43 13.56 17.22 21.64
C LEU A 43 14.98 16.94 21.13
N ASP A 44 16.02 17.34 21.86
CA ASP A 44 17.42 17.03 21.48
C ASP A 44 17.70 15.52 21.40
N LYS A 45 16.87 14.70 22.04
CA LYS A 45 16.98 13.23 22.08
C LYS A 45 15.97 12.52 21.18
N ALA A 46 15.15 13.26 20.44
CA ALA A 46 14.18 12.68 19.51
C ALA A 46 14.90 11.86 18.42
N LYS A 47 14.26 10.77 18.00
CA LYS A 47 14.84 9.79 17.05
C LYS A 47 14.44 10.03 15.59
N ASP A 48 13.33 10.73 15.38
CA ASP A 48 12.72 11.00 14.08
C ASP A 48 11.83 12.27 14.20
N SER A 49 11.48 12.87 13.07
CA SER A 49 10.69 14.11 13.00
C SER A 49 9.25 13.95 13.49
N TYR A 50 8.66 12.76 13.32
CA TYR A 50 7.32 12.45 13.86
C TYR A 50 7.31 12.53 15.38
N ARG A 51 8.31 11.95 16.05
CA ARG A 51 8.48 12.05 17.50
C ARG A 51 8.71 13.47 17.97
N VAL A 52 9.38 14.31 17.19
CA VAL A 52 9.49 15.75 17.49
C VAL A 52 8.09 16.38 17.47
N SER A 53 7.30 16.13 16.42
CA SER A 53 5.92 16.63 16.32
C SER A 53 5.06 16.16 17.49
N ASP A 54 5.02 14.85 17.77
CA ASP A 54 4.21 14.27 18.86
C ASP A 54 4.55 14.86 20.23
N MET A 55 5.85 15.05 20.51
CA MET A 55 6.30 15.64 21.78
C MET A 55 5.85 17.09 21.92
N ILE A 56 5.86 17.86 20.83
CA ILE A 56 5.39 19.24 20.82
C ILE A 56 3.87 19.30 21.01
N LEU A 57 3.11 18.49 20.26
CA LEU A 57 1.64 18.43 20.34
C LEU A 57 1.16 18.11 21.75
N LYS A 58 1.77 17.09 22.38
CA LYS A 58 1.45 16.69 23.75
C LYS A 58 1.63 17.81 24.78
N VAL A 59 2.59 18.70 24.57
CA VAL A 59 2.87 19.83 25.49
C VAL A 59 2.06 21.06 25.12
N ASN A 60 1.70 21.24 23.85
CA ASN A 60 0.95 22.39 23.33
C ASN A 60 -0.57 22.13 23.19
N GLY A 61 -1.12 21.14 23.91
CA GLY A 61 -2.56 20.85 23.89
C GLY A 61 -3.12 20.45 22.51
N ASP A 62 -2.32 19.72 21.72
CA ASP A 62 -2.66 19.22 20.38
C ASP A 62 -2.96 20.31 19.32
N GLU A 63 -2.57 21.56 19.57
CA GLU A 63 -2.66 22.62 18.58
C GLU A 63 -1.61 22.42 17.47
N TRP A 64 -2.05 21.79 16.38
CA TRP A 64 -1.21 21.40 15.24
C TRP A 64 -0.51 22.58 14.55
N GLY A 65 -1.16 23.74 14.47
CA GLY A 65 -0.64 24.91 13.75
C GLY A 65 0.59 25.57 14.40
N ALA A 66 0.73 25.49 15.72
CA ALA A 66 1.77 26.23 16.45
C ALA A 66 3.09 25.45 16.63
N ARG A 67 3.15 24.18 16.20
CA ARG A 67 4.27 23.29 16.53
C ARG A 67 5.63 23.75 15.97
N HIS A 68 5.66 24.28 14.74
CA HIS A 68 6.92 24.72 14.11
C HIS A 68 7.37 26.06 14.71
N ALA A 69 6.43 26.97 14.96
CA ALA A 69 6.71 28.23 15.64
C ALA A 69 7.30 28.01 17.05
N LEU A 70 6.74 27.06 17.82
CA LEU A 70 7.27 26.67 19.12
C LEU A 70 8.68 26.04 19.02
N ALA A 71 8.91 25.17 18.04
CA ALA A 71 10.25 24.64 17.81
C ALA A 71 11.25 25.76 17.48
N TRP A 72 10.91 26.69 16.58
CA TRP A 72 11.77 27.82 16.22
C TRP A 72 12.01 28.79 17.39
N HIS A 73 11.04 28.98 18.27
CA HIS A 73 11.22 29.72 19.53
C HIS A 73 12.29 29.08 20.42
N LEU A 74 12.26 27.76 20.57
CA LEU A 74 13.27 27.00 21.31
C LEU A 74 14.65 27.05 20.61
N VAL A 75 14.70 27.09 19.28
CA VAL A 75 15.94 27.29 18.52
C VAL A 75 16.52 28.69 18.77
N ALA A 76 15.68 29.73 18.73
CA ALA A 76 16.09 31.13 18.85
C ALA A 76 16.74 31.45 20.20
N CYS A 77 16.29 30.79 21.27
CA CYS A 77 16.89 30.92 22.60
C CYS A 77 18.00 29.89 22.88
N CYS A 78 18.41 29.09 21.89
CA CYS A 78 19.40 28.01 22.05
C CYS A 78 19.01 26.96 23.12
N ALA A 79 17.71 26.74 23.33
CA ALA A 79 17.21 25.70 24.24
C ALA A 79 17.28 24.30 23.62
N ILE A 80 17.24 24.21 22.30
CA ILE A 80 17.44 22.99 21.51
C ILE A 80 18.53 23.19 20.44
N HIS A 81 19.11 22.08 19.99
CA HIS A 81 20.30 22.07 19.12
C HIS A 81 20.06 21.24 17.85
N PRO A 82 19.25 21.74 16.90
CA PRO A 82 19.00 21.04 15.64
C PRO A 82 20.28 20.71 14.88
N GLU A 83 21.36 21.48 15.01
CA GLU A 83 22.69 21.21 14.42
C GLU A 83 23.38 19.95 14.95
N SER A 84 22.87 19.36 16.04
CA SER A 84 23.35 18.10 16.62
C SER A 84 22.37 16.94 16.40
N ASN A 85 21.15 17.20 15.94
CA ASN A 85 20.09 16.22 15.70
C ASN A 85 19.43 16.39 14.31
N PRO A 86 19.73 15.53 13.32
CA PRO A 86 19.18 15.62 11.96
C PRO A 86 17.66 15.62 11.89
N SER A 87 16.99 14.79 12.70
CA SER A 87 15.53 14.70 12.71
C SER A 87 14.86 15.97 13.22
N LEU A 88 15.49 16.63 14.19
CA LEU A 88 15.03 17.92 14.69
C LEU A 88 15.28 19.03 13.65
N PHE A 89 16.41 18.97 12.93
CA PHE A 89 16.71 19.89 11.84
C PHE A 89 15.72 19.75 10.67
N GLU A 90 15.42 18.52 10.25
CA GLU A 90 14.41 18.23 9.23
C GLU A 90 13.05 18.81 9.62
N PHE A 91 12.61 18.58 10.86
CA PHE A 91 11.33 19.10 11.35
C PHE A 91 11.24 20.63 11.32
N VAL A 92 12.28 21.36 11.76
CA VAL A 92 12.24 22.83 11.71
C VAL A 92 12.33 23.37 10.29
N ALA A 93 13.01 22.66 9.38
CA ALA A 93 13.13 23.03 7.97
C ALA A 93 11.86 22.77 7.13
N GLU A 94 10.84 22.09 7.67
CA GLU A 94 9.53 21.92 7.00
C GLU A 94 8.75 23.24 6.88
N GLN A 95 9.01 24.20 7.78
CA GLN A 95 8.42 25.54 7.75
C GLN A 95 9.54 26.59 7.81
N PRO A 96 10.29 26.79 6.71
CA PRO A 96 11.48 27.63 6.70
C PRO A 96 11.18 29.14 6.79
N ASP A 97 9.92 29.54 6.63
CA ASP A 97 9.47 30.94 6.71
C ASP A 97 9.09 31.39 8.14
N GLU A 98 8.91 30.47 9.07
CA GLU A 98 8.57 30.76 10.48
C GLU A 98 9.62 31.59 11.24
N PRO A 99 10.95 31.29 11.20
CA PRO A 99 11.94 32.04 11.97
C PRO A 99 12.21 33.42 11.37
N SER A 100 12.87 34.31 12.12
CA SER A 100 13.50 35.49 11.52
C SER A 100 14.73 35.06 10.69
N PRO A 101 15.13 35.84 9.67
CA PRO A 101 16.32 35.51 8.88
C PRO A 101 17.60 35.38 9.72
N GLU A 102 17.73 36.16 10.80
CA GLU A 102 18.86 36.08 11.74
C GLU A 102 18.92 34.74 12.47
N VAL A 103 17.78 34.27 13.01
CA VAL A 103 17.68 32.99 13.73
C VAL A 103 17.98 31.82 12.80
N ALA A 104 17.40 31.83 11.60
CA ALA A 104 17.67 30.80 10.59
C ALA A 104 19.16 30.77 10.20
N LEU A 105 19.75 31.95 9.97
CA LEU A 105 21.16 32.08 9.62
C LEU A 105 22.09 31.65 10.77
N ASP A 106 21.76 31.97 12.02
CA ASP A 106 22.50 31.51 13.19
C ASP A 106 22.50 29.98 13.31
N LEU A 107 21.37 29.33 13.00
CA LEU A 107 21.32 27.87 12.91
C LEU A 107 22.22 27.34 11.78
N LEU A 108 22.16 27.95 10.59
CA LEU A 108 22.99 27.56 9.44
C LEU A 108 24.49 27.72 9.71
N VAL A 109 24.91 28.76 10.45
CA VAL A 109 26.30 28.99 10.89
C VAL A 109 26.76 27.91 11.88
N ARG A 110 25.87 27.43 12.75
CA ARG A 110 26.19 26.39 13.75
C ARG A 110 26.31 24.98 13.15
N LEU A 111 25.89 24.76 11.90
CA LEU A 111 25.95 23.43 11.28
C LEU A 111 27.39 22.89 11.22
N PRO A 112 27.61 21.62 11.62
CA PRO A 112 28.95 21.04 11.65
C PRO A 112 29.52 20.88 10.23
N ALA A 113 30.80 21.20 10.06
CA ALA A 113 31.47 21.13 8.75
C ALA A 113 31.57 19.71 8.15
N ALA A 114 31.50 18.66 8.97
CA ALA A 114 31.59 17.27 8.53
C ALA A 114 30.89 16.35 9.54
N SER A 115 29.57 16.17 9.40
CA SER A 115 28.82 15.21 10.19
C SER A 115 28.19 14.15 9.30
N PRO A 116 28.70 12.90 9.30
CA PRO A 116 28.05 11.80 8.60
C PRO A 116 26.61 11.55 9.04
N ARG A 117 26.16 12.10 10.18
CA ARG A 117 24.77 11.99 10.63
C ARG A 117 23.81 12.89 9.86
N PHE A 118 24.24 14.08 9.47
CA PHE A 118 23.42 15.02 8.68
C PHE A 118 23.47 14.75 7.19
N PHE A 119 24.53 14.07 6.73
CA PHE A 119 24.91 14.04 5.31
C PHE A 119 25.01 12.62 4.74
N ARG A 120 24.38 11.63 5.39
CA ARG A 120 24.29 10.24 4.88
C ARG A 120 22.98 9.93 4.18
N ASP A 121 22.06 10.89 4.13
CA ASP A 121 20.70 10.65 3.69
C ASP A 121 20.53 10.85 2.18
N ALA A 122 19.51 10.19 1.62
CA ALA A 122 19.09 10.26 0.22
C ALA A 122 18.66 11.68 -0.23
N THR A 123 18.62 12.63 0.70
CA THR A 123 18.25 14.03 0.50
C THR A 123 19.44 14.98 0.28
N SER A 124 20.67 14.46 0.23
CA SER A 124 21.86 15.26 -0.04
C SER A 124 21.93 15.69 -1.52
N ILE A 125 22.07 16.99 -1.78
CA ILE A 125 22.23 17.55 -3.14
C ILE A 125 23.71 17.72 -3.47
N LEU A 126 24.48 18.23 -2.50
CA LEU A 126 25.92 18.44 -2.56
C LEU A 126 26.56 17.88 -1.27
N ASP A 127 27.89 17.74 -1.26
CA ASP A 127 28.64 17.24 -0.10
C ASP A 127 28.41 18.15 1.11
N GLY A 128 27.66 17.66 2.11
CA GLY A 128 27.34 18.43 3.31
C GLY A 128 26.16 19.42 3.14
N TYR A 129 25.33 19.25 2.11
CA TYR A 129 24.23 20.17 1.81
C TYR A 129 22.99 19.38 1.36
N THR A 130 21.97 19.33 2.22
CA THR A 130 20.72 18.60 2.02
C THR A 130 19.59 19.50 1.56
N LEU A 131 18.49 18.92 1.09
CA LEU A 131 17.27 19.66 0.74
C LEU A 131 16.71 20.49 1.90
N SER A 132 16.80 20.00 3.13
CA SER A 132 16.36 20.75 4.32
C SER A 132 17.22 22.00 4.53
N ILE A 133 18.53 21.90 4.31
CA ILE A 133 19.44 23.07 4.34
C ILE A 133 19.10 24.02 3.19
N ASP A 134 18.83 23.48 1.99
CA ASP A 134 18.49 24.28 0.82
C ASP A 134 17.22 25.09 1.01
N ARG A 135 16.15 24.49 1.53
CA ARG A 135 14.88 25.16 1.83
C ARG A 135 15.06 26.29 2.83
N LEU A 136 15.75 26.03 3.94
CA LEU A 136 16.01 27.02 4.97
C LEU A 136 16.87 28.18 4.44
N LEU A 137 17.93 27.87 3.70
CA LEU A 137 18.82 28.88 3.12
C LEU A 137 18.10 29.71 2.04
N LEU A 138 17.25 29.09 1.21
CA LEU A 138 16.43 29.78 0.21
C LEU A 138 15.48 30.79 0.85
N ALA A 139 14.67 30.36 1.81
CA ALA A 139 13.73 31.25 2.52
C ALA A 139 14.48 32.41 3.21
N THR A 140 15.60 32.11 3.87
CA THR A 140 16.45 33.10 4.53
C THR A 140 17.02 34.11 3.53
N TYR A 141 17.54 33.64 2.40
CA TYR A 141 18.15 34.47 1.37
C TYR A 141 17.11 35.36 0.66
N GLN A 142 15.91 34.85 0.39
CA GLN A 142 14.84 35.64 -0.23
C GLN A 142 14.38 36.79 0.67
N ARG A 143 14.36 36.58 2.00
CA ARG A 143 13.91 37.58 2.97
C ARG A 143 15.00 38.58 3.36
N ALA A 144 16.27 38.18 3.35
CA ALA A 144 17.39 39.02 3.77
C ALA A 144 18.71 38.70 3.02
N PRO A 145 18.83 38.98 1.71
CA PRO A 145 20.01 38.59 0.92
C PRO A 145 21.29 39.28 1.41
N ASP A 146 21.22 40.57 1.76
CA ASP A 146 22.39 41.34 2.25
C ASP A 146 22.95 40.77 3.55
N LEU A 147 22.08 40.33 4.47
CA LEU A 147 22.46 39.72 5.74
C LEU A 147 23.23 38.41 5.50
N VAL A 148 22.71 37.55 4.61
CA VAL A 148 23.36 36.28 4.27
C VAL A 148 24.73 36.51 3.63
N LEU A 149 24.83 37.47 2.70
CA LEU A 149 26.09 37.82 2.04
C LEU A 149 27.12 38.42 3.01
N GLN A 150 26.69 39.26 3.95
CA GLN A 150 27.57 39.82 4.98
C GLN A 150 28.20 38.74 5.86
N ARG A 151 27.43 37.69 6.18
CA ARG A 151 27.84 36.59 7.05
C ARG A 151 28.30 35.34 6.30
N GLU A 152 28.47 35.41 4.98
CA GLU A 152 28.87 34.26 4.15
C GLU A 152 30.11 33.55 4.70
N LYS A 153 31.09 34.31 5.20
CA LYS A 153 32.36 33.76 5.74
C LYS A 153 32.19 32.96 7.03
N GLU A 154 31.10 33.15 7.76
CA GLU A 154 30.77 32.39 8.97
C GLU A 154 30.18 31.01 8.63
N LEU A 155 29.59 30.86 7.44
CA LEU A 155 29.05 29.60 6.97
C LEU A 155 30.17 28.59 6.72
N ASN A 156 29.91 27.33 7.10
CA ASN A 156 30.82 26.24 6.80
C ASN A 156 30.99 26.06 5.26
N ARG A 157 32.03 25.33 4.85
CA ARG A 157 32.39 25.18 3.43
C ARG A 157 31.23 24.64 2.58
N SER A 158 30.49 23.65 3.08
CA SER A 158 29.39 23.02 2.34
C SER A 158 28.21 23.96 2.16
N VAL A 159 27.84 24.70 3.20
CA VAL A 159 26.75 25.68 3.12
C VAL A 159 27.14 26.88 2.25
N ARG A 160 28.42 27.30 2.23
CA ARG A 160 28.90 28.32 1.26
C ARG A 160 28.81 27.87 -0.19
N LEU A 161 29.14 26.60 -0.47
CA LEU A 161 28.97 26.03 -1.80
C LEU A 161 27.47 25.92 -2.16
N GLY A 162 26.64 25.53 -1.20
CA GLY A 162 25.18 25.55 -1.31
C GLY A 162 24.59 26.94 -1.58
N LEU A 163 25.14 27.99 -0.96
CA LEU A 163 24.78 29.37 -1.26
C LEU A 163 25.15 29.74 -2.70
N SER A 164 26.31 29.30 -3.20
CA SER A 164 26.67 29.49 -4.62
C SER A 164 25.71 28.74 -5.56
N PHE A 165 25.32 27.52 -5.19
CA PHE A 165 24.31 26.74 -5.91
C PHE A 165 22.96 27.47 -5.98
N LEU A 166 22.46 27.96 -4.83
CA LEU A 166 21.24 28.75 -4.73
C LEU A 166 21.32 30.04 -5.55
N ARG A 167 22.36 30.85 -5.37
CA ARG A 167 22.53 32.13 -6.09
C ARG A 167 22.49 31.93 -7.60
N ARG A 168 23.13 30.88 -8.09
CA ARG A 168 23.10 30.54 -9.51
C ARG A 168 21.71 30.11 -10.00
N ARG A 169 20.96 29.33 -9.20
CA ARG A 169 19.55 29.00 -9.47
C ARG A 169 18.64 30.23 -9.51
N LEU A 170 19.00 31.27 -8.75
CA LEU A 170 18.33 32.58 -8.75
C LEU A 170 18.79 33.54 -9.86
N GLY A 171 19.63 33.07 -10.80
CA GLY A 171 20.10 33.86 -11.94
C GLY A 171 21.32 34.73 -11.66
N GLU A 172 21.91 34.65 -10.47
CA GLU A 172 23.13 35.40 -10.15
C GLU A 172 24.39 34.76 -10.74
N THR A 173 25.47 35.55 -10.77
CA THR A 173 26.79 35.09 -11.17
C THR A 173 27.55 34.49 -9.98
N ILE A 174 28.25 33.39 -10.25
CA ILE A 174 29.14 32.72 -9.31
C ILE A 174 30.51 32.47 -9.97
N THR A 175 31.49 32.03 -9.19
CA THR A 175 32.83 31.75 -9.73
C THR A 175 32.83 30.48 -10.59
N ALA A 176 33.69 30.42 -11.60
CA ALA A 176 33.84 29.23 -12.45
C ALA A 176 34.27 27.99 -11.66
N GLU A 177 35.06 28.17 -10.59
CA GLU A 177 35.46 27.10 -9.68
C GLU A 177 34.25 26.52 -8.92
N ALA A 178 33.37 27.38 -8.39
CA ALA A 178 32.15 26.94 -7.72
C ALA A 178 31.21 26.22 -8.69
N SER A 179 31.01 26.78 -9.89
CA SER A 179 30.21 26.16 -10.96
C SER A 179 30.69 24.74 -11.28
N ARG A 180 32.00 24.56 -11.54
CA ARG A 180 32.58 23.23 -11.81
C ARG A 180 32.40 22.28 -10.63
N SER A 181 32.73 22.73 -9.41
CA SER A 181 32.60 21.91 -8.21
C SER A 181 31.16 21.45 -7.95
N ILE A 182 30.16 22.31 -8.23
CA ILE A 182 28.75 21.97 -8.10
C ILE A 182 28.35 20.94 -9.15
N LEU A 183 28.73 21.16 -10.41
CA LEU A 183 28.44 20.24 -11.51
C LEU A 183 28.95 18.82 -11.24
N GLU A 184 30.21 18.71 -10.80
CA GLU A 184 30.84 17.44 -10.44
C GLU A 184 30.14 16.75 -9.25
N GLN A 185 29.71 17.53 -8.25
CA GLN A 185 28.99 16.97 -7.10
C GLN A 185 27.57 16.55 -7.44
N LEU A 186 26.84 17.28 -8.29
CA LEU A 186 25.52 16.86 -8.79
C LEU A 186 25.63 15.51 -9.53
N ALA A 187 26.63 15.37 -10.39
CA ALA A 187 26.91 14.12 -11.10
C ALA A 187 27.25 12.99 -10.12
N ARG A 188 28.10 13.24 -9.12
CA ARG A 188 28.50 12.26 -8.11
C ARG A 188 27.33 11.79 -7.24
N HIS A 189 26.52 12.72 -6.73
CA HIS A 189 25.37 12.40 -5.89
C HIS A 189 24.28 11.69 -6.68
N GLN A 190 24.07 12.05 -7.95
CA GLN A 190 23.21 11.29 -8.83
C GLN A 190 23.73 9.86 -9.03
N ALA A 191 25.03 9.69 -9.29
CA ALA A 191 25.67 8.40 -9.48
C ALA A 191 26.05 7.67 -8.17
N THR A 192 25.35 7.94 -7.06
CA THR A 192 25.59 7.28 -5.76
C THR A 192 24.27 6.86 -5.12
N SER A 193 24.23 5.66 -4.52
CA SER A 193 23.05 5.16 -3.77
C SER A 193 21.74 5.34 -4.56
N TYR A 194 20.77 6.08 -4.01
CA TYR A 194 19.44 6.36 -4.59
C TYR A 194 19.42 7.46 -5.64
N GLY A 195 20.50 8.23 -5.81
CA GLY A 195 20.51 9.44 -6.65
C GLY A 195 19.73 10.61 -6.03
N ILE A 196 19.64 11.72 -6.75
CA ILE A 196 18.96 12.94 -6.30
C ILE A 196 17.60 13.17 -6.97
N THR A 197 17.30 12.41 -8.02
CA THR A 197 16.02 12.42 -8.75
C THR A 197 14.94 11.62 -8.02
N LEU A 198 14.58 12.07 -6.81
CA LEU A 198 13.60 11.42 -5.92
C LEU A 198 12.29 12.23 -5.80
N ASN A 199 11.92 12.98 -6.84
CA ASN A 199 10.78 13.90 -6.85
C ASN A 199 10.91 15.04 -5.82
N ASN A 200 12.14 15.47 -5.57
CA ASN A 200 12.40 16.59 -4.67
C ASN A 200 12.07 17.92 -5.34
N GLU A 201 11.42 18.82 -4.61
CA GLU A 201 11.23 20.21 -5.04
C GLU A 201 12.52 21.02 -4.85
N LEU A 202 12.93 21.69 -5.92
CA LEU A 202 14.13 22.50 -5.98
C LEU A 202 13.85 23.76 -6.82
N PRO A 203 13.34 24.85 -6.21
CA PRO A 203 12.90 26.03 -6.96
C PRO A 203 13.96 26.64 -7.89
N LEU A 204 13.55 27.11 -9.07
CA LEU A 204 14.43 27.73 -10.08
C LEU A 204 13.82 29.03 -10.60
N VAL A 205 14.67 30.00 -10.98
CA VAL A 205 14.20 31.18 -11.70
C VAL A 205 14.01 30.84 -13.18
N GLU A 206 12.76 30.84 -13.64
CA GLU A 206 12.39 30.69 -15.04
C GLU A 206 11.64 31.94 -15.50
N ASN A 207 12.10 32.56 -16.59
CA ASN A 207 11.53 33.82 -17.11
C ASN A 207 11.49 34.98 -16.08
N GLY A 208 12.41 34.99 -15.12
CA GLY A 208 12.50 36.03 -14.08
C GLY A 208 11.63 35.77 -12.85
N GLU A 209 10.89 34.66 -12.81
CA GLU A 209 10.05 34.27 -11.67
C GLU A 209 10.57 32.98 -11.02
N LEU A 210 10.49 32.90 -9.70
CA LEU A 210 10.81 31.67 -8.97
C LEU A 210 9.67 30.68 -9.14
N GLN A 211 9.95 29.54 -9.75
CA GLN A 211 8.98 28.46 -9.96
C GLN A 211 9.37 27.23 -9.15
N GLU A 212 8.37 26.52 -8.64
CA GLU A 212 8.56 25.17 -8.11
C GLU A 212 9.02 24.26 -9.26
N PHE A 213 10.14 23.57 -9.04
CA PHE A 213 10.73 22.70 -10.04
C PHE A 213 11.07 21.37 -9.40
N ARG A 214 10.55 20.30 -9.97
CA ARG A 214 10.67 18.95 -9.41
C ARG A 214 11.80 18.16 -10.08
N LEU A 215 12.69 17.59 -9.28
CA LEU A 215 13.72 16.64 -9.70
C LEU A 215 13.11 15.24 -9.89
N SER A 216 12.25 15.07 -10.89
CA SER A 216 11.55 13.81 -11.17
C SER A 216 12.42 12.76 -11.86
N ASP A 217 13.38 13.20 -12.67
CA ASP A 217 14.17 12.35 -13.55
C ASP A 217 15.51 12.99 -13.95
N LEU A 218 16.32 12.25 -14.70
CA LEU A 218 17.65 12.68 -15.12
C LEU A 218 17.61 13.89 -16.06
N ALA A 219 16.54 14.08 -16.85
CA ALA A 219 16.38 15.24 -17.71
C ALA A 219 16.11 16.51 -16.89
N ALA A 220 15.27 16.41 -15.85
CA ALA A 220 15.04 17.49 -14.89
C ALA A 220 16.33 17.88 -14.16
N LEU A 221 17.11 16.88 -13.70
CA LEU A 221 18.42 17.16 -13.10
C LEU A 221 19.40 17.79 -14.10
N ARG A 222 19.45 17.30 -15.34
CA ARG A 222 20.31 17.86 -16.39
C ARG A 222 20.01 19.33 -16.62
N ARG A 223 18.74 19.75 -16.60
CA ARG A 223 18.38 21.19 -16.68
C ARG A 223 19.03 22.02 -15.58
N VAL A 224 19.03 21.52 -14.34
CA VAL A 224 19.70 22.18 -13.21
C VAL A 224 21.21 22.20 -13.41
N ALA A 225 21.80 21.07 -13.80
CA ALA A 225 23.24 20.96 -14.05
C ALA A 225 23.74 21.94 -15.12
N LEU A 226 22.95 22.18 -16.18
CA LEU A 226 23.27 23.12 -17.25
C LEU A 226 23.32 24.59 -16.80
N LEU A 227 22.85 24.92 -15.58
CA LEU A 227 23.08 26.23 -14.99
C LEU A 227 24.56 26.40 -14.59
N PHE A 228 25.27 25.31 -14.32
CA PHE A 228 26.63 25.26 -13.77
C PHE A 228 27.70 24.85 -14.79
N GLY A 229 27.31 24.39 -15.97
CA GLY A 229 28.25 23.99 -17.02
C GLY A 229 27.58 23.74 -18.35
N THR A 230 28.38 23.35 -19.34
CA THR A 230 27.91 22.93 -20.65
C THR A 230 27.36 21.50 -20.63
N ALA A 231 26.60 21.12 -21.66
CA ALA A 231 26.12 19.75 -21.81
C ALA A 231 27.26 18.73 -21.81
N LYS A 232 28.37 19.05 -22.49
CA LYS A 232 29.55 18.21 -22.52
C LYS A 232 30.19 18.04 -21.13
N GLU A 233 30.34 19.13 -20.38
CA GLU A 233 30.92 19.07 -19.03
C GLU A 233 30.04 18.25 -18.07
N TRP A 234 28.72 18.34 -18.21
CA TRP A 234 27.79 17.47 -17.46
C TRP A 234 27.95 16.00 -17.84
N ASP A 235 27.95 15.71 -19.14
CA ASP A 235 28.06 14.36 -19.68
C ASP A 235 29.39 13.71 -19.22
N ASP A 236 30.50 14.44 -19.31
CA ASP A 236 31.83 14.00 -18.86
C ASP A 236 31.85 13.77 -17.33
N ALA A 237 31.23 14.66 -16.54
CA ALA A 237 31.16 14.53 -15.08
C ALA A 237 30.29 13.35 -14.63
N LEU A 238 29.13 13.13 -15.27
CA LEU A 238 28.23 12.02 -14.97
C LEU A 238 28.87 10.68 -15.33
N LEU A 239 29.54 10.59 -16.48
CA LEU A 239 30.28 9.39 -16.86
C LEU A 239 31.41 9.10 -15.86
N ALA A 240 32.22 10.11 -15.51
CA ALA A 240 33.29 9.95 -14.53
C ALA A 240 32.75 9.47 -13.17
N ALA A 241 31.64 10.05 -12.71
CA ALA A 241 31.00 9.66 -11.46
C ALA A 241 30.41 8.24 -11.50
N ALA A 242 29.76 7.85 -12.60
CA ALA A 242 29.24 6.50 -12.79
C ALA A 242 30.37 5.45 -12.75
N LEU A 243 31.53 5.79 -13.33
CA LEU A 243 32.72 4.96 -13.38
C LEU A 243 33.41 4.80 -12.01
N GLU A 244 33.10 5.64 -11.01
CA GLU A 244 33.52 5.38 -9.62
C GLU A 244 32.83 4.15 -9.02
N GLY A 245 31.75 3.66 -9.63
CA GLY A 245 31.09 2.41 -9.24
C GLY A 245 30.36 2.48 -7.89
N LYS A 246 29.80 3.64 -7.52
CA LYS A 246 29.07 3.83 -6.25
C LYS A 246 27.55 3.90 -6.40
N TRP A 247 27.04 3.84 -7.62
CA TRP A 247 25.61 3.82 -7.89
C TRP A 247 25.03 2.43 -7.61
N GLN A 248 23.77 2.40 -7.15
CA GLN A 248 22.99 1.18 -6.93
C GLN A 248 21.92 1.00 -8.01
N TYR A 249 21.29 2.09 -8.46
CA TYR A 249 20.21 2.05 -9.44
C TYR A 249 20.69 2.47 -10.83
N PRO A 250 20.53 1.64 -11.87
CA PRO A 250 20.98 1.92 -13.24
C PRO A 250 20.29 3.13 -13.85
N ARG A 251 19.03 3.41 -13.47
CA ARG A 251 18.29 4.59 -13.94
C ARG A 251 19.01 5.91 -13.61
N ASN A 252 19.83 5.93 -12.55
CA ASN A 252 20.54 7.13 -12.13
C ASN A 252 21.71 7.47 -13.04
N VAL A 253 22.26 6.46 -13.71
CA VAL A 253 23.43 6.57 -14.60
C VAL A 253 23.09 6.16 -16.03
N LYS A 254 21.80 6.15 -16.40
CA LYS A 254 21.32 5.73 -17.73
C LYS A 254 22.01 6.52 -18.85
N ASP A 255 22.15 7.83 -18.70
CA ASP A 255 22.85 8.65 -19.70
C ASP A 255 24.35 8.31 -19.76
N ALA A 256 24.99 7.96 -18.64
CA ALA A 256 26.38 7.50 -18.67
C ALA A 256 26.53 6.20 -19.48
N PHE A 257 25.54 5.30 -19.46
CA PHE A 257 25.55 4.12 -20.33
C PHE A 257 25.40 4.47 -21.82
N LEU A 258 24.83 5.62 -22.18
CA LEU A 258 24.79 6.08 -23.59
C LEU A 258 26.12 6.73 -23.99
N LEU A 259 26.74 7.46 -23.06
CA LEU A 259 27.97 8.24 -23.30
C LEU A 259 29.24 7.41 -23.26
N ALA A 260 29.27 6.33 -22.46
CA ALA A 260 30.42 5.47 -22.29
C ALA A 260 30.92 4.89 -23.62
N SER A 261 32.24 4.76 -23.79
CA SER A 261 32.80 3.87 -24.82
C SER A 261 32.40 2.41 -24.54
N ALA A 262 32.60 1.51 -25.52
CA ALA A 262 32.29 0.08 -25.35
C ALA A 262 32.97 -0.53 -24.10
N PHE A 263 34.25 -0.23 -23.87
CA PHE A 263 35.00 -0.71 -22.69
C PHE A 263 34.53 -0.09 -21.38
N GLU A 264 34.17 1.20 -21.39
CA GLU A 264 33.59 1.84 -20.20
C GLU A 264 32.22 1.29 -19.88
N LEU A 265 31.39 1.00 -20.88
CA LEU A 265 30.10 0.33 -20.70
C LEU A 265 30.32 -1.04 -20.05
N ALA A 266 31.21 -1.87 -20.60
CA ALA A 266 31.56 -3.16 -20.01
C ALA A 266 31.98 -3.01 -18.54
N ARG A 267 32.87 -2.05 -18.23
CA ARG A 267 33.29 -1.76 -16.84
C ARG A 267 32.13 -1.33 -15.93
N LEU A 268 31.20 -0.54 -16.44
CA LEU A 268 30.03 -0.09 -15.68
C LEU A 268 29.11 -1.25 -15.32
N VAL A 269 28.92 -2.20 -16.24
CA VAL A 269 27.96 -3.30 -16.07
C VAL A 269 28.60 -4.60 -15.56
N ASP A 270 29.92 -4.69 -15.51
CA ASP A 270 30.66 -5.85 -14.97
C ASP A 270 30.94 -5.65 -13.48
N ARG A 271 29.86 -5.60 -12.69
CA ARG A 271 29.90 -5.36 -11.25
C ARG A 271 29.05 -6.39 -10.50
N SER A 272 29.58 -6.93 -9.41
CA SER A 272 28.92 -7.96 -8.61
C SER A 272 27.81 -7.47 -7.68
N ASP A 273 27.75 -6.16 -7.41
CA ASP A 273 26.87 -5.54 -6.40
C ASP A 273 25.60 -4.89 -6.98
N MET A 274 25.30 -5.13 -8.26
CA MET A 274 24.17 -4.49 -8.95
C MET A 274 22.88 -5.29 -8.87
N ASP A 275 21.75 -4.57 -8.89
CA ASP A 275 20.46 -5.17 -9.25
C ASP A 275 20.51 -5.60 -10.72
N THR A 276 20.66 -6.91 -10.92
CA THR A 276 20.73 -7.51 -12.25
C THR A 276 19.45 -7.27 -13.05
N GLY A 277 18.28 -7.33 -12.42
CA GLY A 277 17.00 -7.21 -13.11
C GLY A 277 16.75 -5.79 -13.64
N GLU A 278 16.94 -4.77 -12.81
CA GLU A 278 16.77 -3.36 -13.23
C GLU A 278 17.84 -2.96 -14.25
N THR A 279 19.08 -3.45 -14.09
CA THR A 279 20.19 -3.13 -14.99
C THR A 279 19.97 -3.73 -16.37
N LEU A 280 19.56 -5.01 -16.45
CA LEU A 280 19.22 -5.64 -17.73
C LEU A 280 18.10 -4.87 -18.46
N ARG A 281 17.03 -4.46 -17.76
CA ARG A 281 15.94 -3.67 -18.36
C ARG A 281 16.45 -2.32 -18.90
N THR A 282 17.25 -1.62 -18.11
CA THR A 282 17.81 -0.33 -18.53
C THR A 282 18.72 -0.49 -19.75
N LEU A 283 19.56 -1.53 -19.77
CA LEU A 283 20.46 -1.80 -20.89
C LEU A 283 19.71 -2.21 -22.16
N VAL A 284 18.58 -2.91 -22.04
CA VAL A 284 17.70 -3.21 -23.17
C VAL A 284 17.15 -1.94 -23.84
N GLU A 285 16.92 -0.87 -23.06
CA GLU A 285 16.54 0.44 -23.60
C GLU A 285 17.72 1.21 -24.20
N VAL A 286 18.92 1.07 -23.60
CA VAL A 286 20.11 1.85 -23.96
C VAL A 286 20.82 1.30 -25.20
N ILE A 287 21.06 -0.01 -25.28
CA ILE A 287 21.85 -0.63 -26.36
C ILE A 287 21.32 -0.28 -27.76
N PRO A 288 20.00 -0.28 -28.05
CA PRO A 288 19.48 0.09 -29.36
C PRO A 288 19.79 1.52 -29.81
N GLN A 289 20.06 2.43 -28.86
CA GLN A 289 20.36 3.84 -29.08
C GLN A 289 21.86 4.11 -29.28
N ARG A 290 22.72 3.14 -28.92
CA ARG A 290 24.17 3.26 -29.09
C ARG A 290 24.58 2.98 -30.53
N GLU A 291 25.62 3.68 -30.98
CA GLU A 291 26.18 3.57 -32.33
C GLU A 291 27.52 2.83 -32.41
N ASP A 292 27.84 2.04 -31.39
CA ASP A 292 29.13 1.35 -31.34
C ASP A 292 29.38 0.45 -32.57
N ASP A 293 30.67 0.34 -32.90
CA ASP A 293 31.19 -0.68 -33.79
C ASP A 293 31.01 -2.08 -33.15
N PRO A 294 30.47 -3.08 -33.89
CA PRO A 294 30.24 -4.42 -33.36
C PRO A 294 31.51 -5.10 -32.83
N GLN A 295 32.68 -4.88 -33.45
CA GLN A 295 33.93 -5.47 -32.99
C GLN A 295 34.39 -4.82 -31.68
N ALA A 296 34.26 -3.50 -31.54
CA ALA A 296 34.58 -2.82 -30.28
C ALA A 296 33.71 -3.28 -29.11
N LEU A 297 32.40 -3.48 -29.32
CA LEU A 297 31.50 -4.06 -28.31
C LEU A 297 31.87 -5.51 -27.97
N PHE A 298 32.25 -6.30 -28.97
CA PHE A 298 32.68 -7.68 -28.75
C PHE A 298 33.95 -7.73 -27.91
N ASP A 299 34.96 -6.93 -28.26
CA ASP A 299 36.23 -6.86 -27.54
C ASP A 299 35.99 -6.45 -26.08
N ALA A 300 35.13 -5.45 -25.83
CA ALA A 300 34.74 -5.05 -24.49
C ALA A 300 33.98 -6.16 -23.73
N ALA A 301 33.04 -6.84 -24.37
CA ALA A 301 32.32 -7.94 -23.73
C ALA A 301 33.24 -9.11 -23.35
N THR A 302 34.35 -9.33 -24.07
CA THR A 302 35.31 -10.38 -23.73
C THR A 302 36.20 -10.07 -22.53
N THR A 303 36.21 -8.83 -22.05
CA THR A 303 36.91 -8.48 -20.79
C THR A 303 36.05 -8.68 -19.55
N MET A 304 34.77 -9.00 -19.73
CA MET A 304 33.81 -9.19 -18.64
C MET A 304 33.78 -10.63 -18.15
N ASP A 305 33.36 -10.83 -16.90
CA ASP A 305 33.08 -12.16 -16.38
C ASP A 305 31.91 -12.83 -17.13
N GLU A 306 31.90 -14.16 -17.17
CA GLU A 306 30.81 -14.93 -17.77
C GLU A 306 29.50 -14.73 -17.00
N GLY A 307 28.42 -14.41 -17.72
CA GLY A 307 27.09 -14.25 -17.14
C GLY A 307 26.16 -13.37 -17.97
N LYS A 308 25.00 -13.04 -17.37
CA LYS A 308 23.91 -12.31 -18.04
C LYS A 308 24.28 -10.92 -18.55
N MET A 309 25.17 -10.20 -17.85
CA MET A 309 25.59 -8.87 -18.29
C MET A 309 26.46 -8.95 -19.55
N ARG A 310 27.42 -9.87 -19.56
CA ARG A 310 28.22 -10.16 -20.75
C ARG A 310 27.35 -10.60 -21.93
N ASP A 311 26.42 -11.53 -21.69
CA ASP A 311 25.45 -11.96 -22.70
C ASP A 311 24.66 -10.77 -23.26
N LEU A 312 24.25 -9.80 -22.44
CA LEU A 312 23.47 -8.65 -22.94
C LEU A 312 24.32 -7.72 -23.82
N VAL A 313 25.59 -7.48 -23.47
CA VAL A 313 26.51 -6.70 -24.31
C VAL A 313 26.77 -7.44 -25.64
N LEU A 314 26.93 -8.77 -25.60
CA LEU A 314 27.04 -9.59 -26.81
C LEU A 314 25.75 -9.56 -27.64
N MET A 315 24.56 -9.50 -27.04
CA MET A 315 23.30 -9.29 -27.77
C MET A 315 23.30 -7.92 -28.46
N GLY A 316 23.93 -6.91 -27.87
CA GLY A 316 24.22 -5.63 -28.52
C GLY A 316 25.10 -5.78 -29.76
N VAL A 317 26.14 -6.61 -29.72
CA VAL A 317 26.95 -6.94 -30.91
C VAL A 317 26.06 -7.50 -32.03
N ILE A 318 25.17 -8.44 -31.69
CA ILE A 318 24.24 -9.04 -32.65
C ILE A 318 23.32 -8.00 -33.28
N LEU A 319 22.70 -7.16 -32.47
CA LEU A 319 21.84 -6.07 -32.93
C LEU A 319 22.60 -5.11 -33.85
N ARG A 320 23.80 -4.68 -33.46
CA ARG A 320 24.61 -3.71 -34.23
C ARG A 320 25.07 -4.30 -35.56
N SER A 321 25.55 -5.55 -35.59
CA SER A 321 25.89 -6.25 -36.84
C SER A 321 24.67 -6.35 -37.76
N GLY A 322 23.49 -6.71 -37.22
CA GLY A 322 22.24 -6.77 -37.98
C GLY A 322 21.83 -5.42 -38.59
N LYS A 323 21.92 -4.33 -37.82
CA LYS A 323 21.57 -2.98 -38.27
C LYS A 323 22.55 -2.40 -39.29
N THR A 324 23.85 -2.70 -39.16
CA THR A 324 24.91 -2.11 -39.99
C THR A 324 25.33 -2.98 -41.18
N GLY A 325 24.92 -4.25 -41.19
CA GLY A 325 25.40 -5.24 -42.17
C GLY A 325 26.85 -5.68 -41.94
N ALA A 326 27.47 -5.26 -40.84
CA ALA A 326 28.82 -5.70 -40.49
C ALA A 326 28.83 -7.20 -40.14
N PRO A 327 29.91 -7.94 -40.50
CA PRO A 327 30.01 -9.35 -40.16
C PRO A 327 30.01 -9.55 -38.64
N LEU A 328 29.40 -10.64 -38.19
CA LEU A 328 29.47 -11.03 -36.78
C LEU A 328 30.85 -11.62 -36.45
N PRO A 329 31.45 -11.26 -35.31
CA PRO A 329 32.71 -11.87 -34.88
C PRO A 329 32.63 -13.41 -34.84
N ASP A 330 33.61 -14.10 -35.42
CA ASP A 330 33.59 -15.57 -35.56
C ASP A 330 33.51 -16.31 -34.22
N LYS A 331 34.06 -15.72 -33.15
CA LYS A 331 34.13 -16.32 -31.82
C LYS A 331 32.97 -15.95 -30.89
N ILE A 332 31.97 -15.23 -31.38
CA ILE A 332 30.86 -14.76 -30.53
C ILE A 332 30.11 -15.92 -29.86
N ASP A 333 29.99 -17.06 -30.54
CA ASP A 333 29.29 -18.27 -30.05
C ASP A 333 29.91 -18.83 -28.77
N ALA A 334 31.24 -18.72 -28.64
CA ALA A 334 31.97 -19.20 -27.48
C ALA A 334 31.83 -18.29 -26.26
N GLY A 335 31.39 -17.04 -26.46
CA GLY A 335 31.18 -16.07 -25.39
C GLY A 335 29.77 -16.06 -24.81
N PHE A 336 28.81 -16.73 -25.45
CA PHE A 336 27.40 -16.73 -25.03
C PHE A 336 27.07 -17.87 -24.09
N THR A 337 26.43 -17.55 -22.96
CA THR A 337 25.79 -18.55 -22.09
C THR A 337 24.36 -18.87 -22.52
N PHE A 338 23.74 -17.99 -23.31
CA PHE A 338 22.36 -18.04 -23.82
C PHE A 338 21.27 -17.91 -22.73
N GLU A 339 21.64 -17.53 -21.50
CA GLU A 339 20.70 -17.39 -20.37
C GLU A 339 19.69 -16.25 -20.53
N LEU A 340 19.98 -15.26 -21.36
CA LEU A 340 19.01 -14.19 -21.61
C LEU A 340 17.85 -14.66 -22.50
N LEU A 341 18.04 -15.74 -23.27
CA LEU A 341 17.00 -16.32 -24.12
C LEU A 341 16.07 -17.27 -23.35
N ASP A 342 16.34 -17.58 -22.09
CA ASP A 342 15.45 -18.33 -21.17
C ASP A 342 15.07 -17.52 -19.91
N THR A 343 15.45 -16.25 -19.84
CA THR A 343 15.19 -15.37 -18.69
C THR A 343 13.71 -15.09 -18.45
N THR A 344 13.37 -14.87 -17.17
CA THR A 344 12.04 -14.47 -16.68
C THR A 344 11.99 -12.98 -16.30
N TYR A 345 13.07 -12.21 -16.51
CA TYR A 345 13.04 -10.76 -16.26
C TYR A 345 12.10 -10.07 -17.27
N GLU A 346 11.04 -9.46 -16.73
CA GLU A 346 10.05 -8.70 -17.51
C GLU A 346 10.73 -7.61 -18.35
N GLY A 347 10.28 -7.44 -19.60
CA GLY A 347 10.82 -6.44 -20.52
C GLY A 347 12.19 -6.77 -21.13
N VAL A 348 12.87 -7.83 -20.69
CA VAL A 348 14.21 -8.21 -21.22
C VAL A 348 14.11 -9.22 -22.35
N ARG A 349 13.35 -10.31 -22.13
CA ARG A 349 13.32 -11.47 -23.04
C ARG A 349 12.90 -11.13 -24.46
N GLU A 350 11.81 -10.38 -24.63
CA GLU A 350 11.23 -10.10 -25.96
C GLU A 350 12.21 -9.30 -26.85
N PRO A 351 12.78 -8.17 -26.38
CA PRO A 351 13.82 -7.46 -27.14
C PRO A 351 15.06 -8.31 -27.44
N VAL A 352 15.54 -9.10 -26.47
CA VAL A 352 16.71 -9.96 -26.68
C VAL A 352 16.44 -11.03 -27.76
N CYS A 353 15.26 -11.66 -27.74
CA CYS A 353 14.85 -12.61 -28.78
C CYS A 353 14.73 -11.93 -30.15
N GLU A 354 14.22 -10.70 -30.21
CA GLU A 354 14.15 -9.90 -31.43
C GLU A 354 15.55 -9.64 -31.99
N TRP A 355 16.49 -9.17 -31.17
CA TRP A 355 17.86 -8.91 -31.60
C TRP A 355 18.55 -10.19 -32.08
N PHE A 356 18.30 -11.31 -31.40
CA PHE A 356 18.87 -12.61 -31.74
C PHE A 356 18.38 -13.15 -33.11
N THR A 357 17.32 -12.59 -33.70
CA THR A 357 16.92 -12.93 -35.09
C THR A 357 17.99 -12.56 -36.13
N HIS A 358 18.85 -11.58 -35.83
CA HIS A 358 20.00 -11.22 -36.67
C HIS A 358 21.16 -12.22 -36.55
N PHE A 359 21.13 -13.14 -35.58
CA PHE A 359 22.13 -14.18 -35.46
C PHE A 359 21.98 -15.24 -36.57
N PRO A 360 23.08 -15.74 -37.18
CA PRO A 360 22.98 -16.68 -38.29
C PRO A 360 22.29 -17.97 -37.85
N ARG A 361 21.21 -18.30 -38.54
CA ARG A 361 20.33 -19.44 -38.21
C ARG A 361 21.10 -20.75 -37.98
N GLU A 362 22.01 -21.11 -38.88
CA GLU A 362 22.77 -22.37 -38.77
C GLU A 362 23.66 -22.41 -37.52
N ARG A 363 24.24 -21.27 -37.13
CA ARG A 363 25.01 -21.15 -35.88
C ARG A 363 24.09 -21.26 -34.66
N ALA A 364 22.93 -20.60 -34.68
CA ALA A 364 21.93 -20.69 -33.62
C ALA A 364 21.48 -22.14 -33.39
N LEU A 365 21.11 -22.85 -34.46
CA LEU A 365 20.66 -24.23 -34.37
C LEU A 365 21.78 -25.19 -33.95
N SER A 366 23.01 -24.95 -34.40
CA SER A 366 24.18 -25.70 -33.93
C SER A 366 24.37 -25.56 -32.41
N ALA A 367 24.29 -24.32 -31.90
CA ALA A 367 24.36 -24.06 -30.46
C ALA A 367 23.20 -24.72 -29.70
N ALA A 368 21.97 -24.65 -30.22
CA ALA A 368 20.80 -25.29 -29.61
C ALA A 368 20.95 -26.82 -29.53
N ARG A 369 21.50 -27.47 -30.56
CA ARG A 369 21.77 -28.92 -30.55
C ARG A 369 22.82 -29.28 -29.49
N ARG A 370 23.91 -28.51 -29.38
CA ARG A 370 24.93 -28.70 -28.34
C ARG A 370 24.33 -28.56 -26.93
N LEU A 371 23.59 -27.48 -26.67
CA LEU A 371 22.95 -27.24 -25.37
C LEU A 371 21.90 -28.32 -25.03
N LEU A 372 21.25 -28.87 -26.05
CA LEU A 372 20.30 -29.97 -25.88
C LEU A 372 20.99 -31.26 -25.44
N GLU A 373 22.26 -31.50 -25.78
CA GLU A 373 23.03 -32.67 -25.33
C GLU A 373 23.40 -32.59 -23.84
N GLU A 374 23.55 -31.38 -23.31
CA GLU A 374 23.93 -31.11 -21.92
C GLU A 374 22.72 -31.23 -20.97
N ASP A 375 22.93 -31.85 -19.80
CA ASP A 375 21.89 -31.94 -18.77
C ASP A 375 21.57 -30.55 -18.19
N TYR A 376 20.29 -30.23 -18.04
CA TYR A 376 19.76 -28.94 -17.54
C TYR A 376 19.91 -27.71 -18.46
N PHE A 377 20.63 -27.80 -19.58
CA PHE A 377 20.80 -26.68 -20.53
C PHE A 377 19.78 -26.67 -21.66
N TYR A 378 18.94 -27.68 -21.77
CA TYR A 378 17.92 -27.78 -22.82
C TYR A 378 16.82 -26.71 -22.72
N ALA A 379 16.67 -26.02 -21.59
CA ALA A 379 15.84 -24.81 -21.47
C ALA A 379 16.39 -23.65 -22.31
N ARG A 380 17.71 -23.47 -22.32
CA ARG A 380 18.41 -22.47 -23.16
C ARG A 380 18.31 -22.83 -24.64
N ALA A 381 18.40 -24.13 -24.96
CA ALA A 381 18.14 -24.63 -26.31
C ALA A 381 16.74 -24.24 -26.79
N ALA A 382 15.70 -24.42 -25.96
CA ALA A 382 14.34 -23.97 -26.27
C ALA A 382 14.23 -22.45 -26.41
N GLY A 383 14.98 -21.69 -25.60
CA GLY A 383 15.09 -20.23 -25.71
C GLY A 383 15.52 -19.74 -27.09
N ILE A 384 16.53 -20.39 -27.69
CA ILE A 384 17.01 -20.09 -29.06
C ILE A 384 15.89 -20.23 -30.11
N LEU A 385 14.99 -21.19 -29.92
CA LEU A 385 13.92 -21.49 -30.87
C LEU A 385 12.85 -20.39 -30.94
N ALA A 386 12.84 -19.44 -30.00
CA ALA A 386 11.97 -18.28 -30.06
C ALA A 386 12.34 -17.31 -31.19
N ALA A 387 13.61 -17.29 -31.61
CA ALA A 387 14.10 -16.53 -32.75
C ALA A 387 14.30 -17.41 -34.00
N HIS A 388 14.81 -18.63 -33.82
CA HIS A 388 15.19 -19.54 -34.91
C HIS A 388 14.52 -20.90 -34.74
N PHE A 389 13.21 -20.97 -34.97
CA PHE A 389 12.42 -22.19 -34.75
C PHE A 389 12.97 -23.42 -35.49
N ASP A 390 12.94 -24.57 -34.82
CA ASP A 390 13.21 -25.89 -35.39
C ASP A 390 12.37 -26.92 -34.64
N GLU A 391 11.50 -27.62 -35.37
CA GLU A 391 10.52 -28.55 -34.80
C GLU A 391 11.20 -29.75 -34.12
N ALA A 392 12.27 -30.28 -34.72
CA ALA A 392 12.95 -31.46 -34.21
C ALA A 392 13.68 -31.15 -32.89
N ILE A 393 14.32 -29.99 -32.80
CA ILE A 393 14.98 -29.55 -31.55
C ILE A 393 13.94 -29.29 -30.46
N LEU A 394 12.83 -28.59 -30.77
CA LEU A 394 11.79 -28.33 -29.76
C LEU A 394 11.19 -29.65 -29.25
N ARG A 395 10.90 -30.59 -30.15
CA ARG A 395 10.36 -31.89 -29.77
C ARG A 395 11.31 -32.64 -28.84
N ALA A 396 12.60 -32.69 -29.17
CA ALA A 396 13.59 -33.36 -28.33
C ALA A 396 13.77 -32.67 -26.96
N ALA A 397 13.68 -31.32 -26.90
CA ALA A 397 13.69 -30.58 -25.65
C ALA A 397 12.46 -30.91 -24.77
N LEU A 398 11.27 -30.96 -25.36
CA LEU A 398 10.04 -31.32 -24.65
C LEU A 398 10.05 -32.79 -24.19
N GLU A 399 10.55 -33.72 -25.00
CA GLU A 399 10.72 -35.13 -24.61
C GLU A 399 11.61 -35.26 -23.36
N LYS A 400 12.66 -34.43 -23.25
CA LYS A 400 13.49 -34.36 -22.03
C LYS A 400 12.78 -33.69 -20.85
N ASP A 401 11.90 -32.73 -21.11
CA ASP A 401 11.27 -31.91 -20.08
C ASP A 401 10.03 -32.55 -19.43
N ILE A 402 9.32 -33.42 -20.16
CA ILE A 402 8.14 -34.13 -19.65
C ILE A 402 8.49 -34.86 -18.35
N GLY A 403 7.79 -34.50 -17.26
CA GLY A 403 8.00 -35.05 -15.92
C GLY A 403 9.11 -34.38 -15.11
N LYS A 404 9.95 -33.54 -15.74
CA LYS A 404 10.99 -32.77 -15.04
C LYS A 404 10.60 -31.31 -14.81
N ASN A 405 9.93 -30.70 -15.79
CA ASN A 405 9.48 -29.32 -15.73
C ASN A 405 10.65 -28.38 -15.38
N TYR A 406 11.68 -28.33 -16.22
CA TYR A 406 12.78 -27.37 -16.12
C TYR A 406 12.61 -26.18 -17.08
N ILE A 407 11.94 -26.35 -18.22
CA ILE A 407 11.72 -25.21 -19.15
C ILE A 407 10.61 -24.31 -18.57
N GLY A 408 10.90 -23.01 -18.48
CA GLY A 408 9.91 -22.01 -18.05
C GLY A 408 8.78 -21.84 -19.08
N HIS A 409 7.57 -21.56 -18.61
CA HIS A 409 6.42 -21.37 -19.49
C HIS A 409 6.59 -20.17 -20.43
N GLU A 410 7.24 -19.09 -19.95
CA GLU A 410 7.62 -17.90 -20.72
C GLU A 410 8.58 -18.25 -21.87
N THR A 411 9.43 -19.24 -21.65
CA THR A 411 10.38 -19.70 -22.66
C THR A 411 9.68 -20.43 -23.79
N LEU A 412 8.84 -21.41 -23.44
CA LEU A 412 8.04 -22.19 -24.40
C LEU A 412 6.99 -21.32 -25.10
N GLY A 413 6.25 -20.52 -24.34
CA GLY A 413 5.22 -19.61 -24.84
C GLY A 413 5.80 -18.53 -25.75
N GLY A 414 7.02 -18.07 -25.46
CA GLY A 414 7.74 -17.10 -26.27
C GLY A 414 8.03 -17.53 -27.70
N ILE A 415 7.95 -18.84 -28.03
CA ILE A 415 8.13 -19.35 -29.40
C ILE A 415 6.91 -18.99 -30.28
N GLY A 416 5.71 -18.92 -29.70
CA GLY A 416 4.49 -18.55 -30.41
C GLY A 416 3.86 -19.67 -31.24
N ALA A 417 3.20 -19.30 -32.33
CA ALA A 417 2.37 -20.21 -33.14
C ALA A 417 3.04 -21.54 -33.54
N PRO A 418 4.32 -21.58 -33.98
CA PRO A 418 4.97 -22.82 -34.40
C PRO A 418 5.10 -23.87 -33.28
N ALA A 419 5.14 -23.45 -32.01
CA ALA A 419 5.25 -24.37 -30.87
C ALA A 419 3.93 -25.01 -30.47
N LEU A 420 2.77 -24.41 -30.82
CA LEU A 420 1.47 -24.84 -30.31
C LEU A 420 1.18 -26.34 -30.51
N PRO A 421 1.41 -26.96 -31.69
CA PRO A 421 1.17 -28.40 -31.85
C PRO A 421 2.04 -29.28 -30.95
N LEU A 422 3.29 -28.89 -30.70
CA LEU A 422 4.21 -29.63 -29.85
C LEU A 422 3.92 -29.42 -28.36
N LEU A 423 3.51 -28.21 -27.97
CA LEU A 423 3.06 -27.93 -26.59
C LEU A 423 1.78 -28.70 -26.25
N ASP A 424 0.85 -28.79 -27.19
CA ASP A 424 -0.36 -29.60 -27.08
C ASP A 424 -0.03 -31.10 -26.88
N TRP A 425 0.86 -31.62 -27.72
CA TRP A 425 1.37 -32.99 -27.64
C TRP A 425 2.06 -33.28 -26.29
N ALA A 426 2.82 -32.33 -25.75
CA ALA A 426 3.49 -32.45 -24.46
C ALA A 426 2.50 -32.33 -23.29
N TYR A 427 1.50 -31.45 -23.42
CA TYR A 427 0.45 -31.26 -22.42
C TYR A 427 -0.33 -32.56 -22.17
N ASP A 428 -0.67 -33.30 -23.22
CA ASP A 428 -1.40 -34.58 -23.11
C ASP A 428 -0.54 -35.73 -22.51
N ARG A 429 0.78 -35.55 -22.45
CA ARG A 429 1.73 -36.53 -21.87
C ARG A 429 2.20 -36.16 -20.47
N THR A 430 1.91 -34.95 -20.01
CA THR A 430 2.36 -34.44 -18.72
C THR A 430 1.26 -34.58 -17.67
N LYS A 431 1.63 -34.99 -16.46
CA LYS A 431 0.73 -35.10 -15.31
C LYS A 431 1.04 -34.00 -14.29
N ASP A 432 0.09 -33.79 -13.39
CA ASP A 432 0.25 -32.94 -12.19
C ASP A 432 0.73 -31.51 -12.52
N ASP A 433 1.60 -30.94 -11.68
CA ASP A 433 2.06 -29.53 -11.76
C ASP A 433 2.70 -29.16 -13.10
N GLY A 434 3.31 -30.14 -13.79
CA GLY A 434 3.87 -29.92 -15.12
C GLY A 434 2.81 -29.52 -16.15
N ARG A 435 1.60 -30.05 -16.00
CA ARG A 435 0.47 -29.76 -16.88
C ARG A 435 0.01 -28.31 -16.73
N ARG A 436 0.00 -27.78 -15.50
CA ARG A 436 -0.29 -26.37 -15.22
C ARG A 436 0.69 -25.45 -15.93
N ARG A 437 2.00 -25.77 -15.89
CA ARG A 437 3.02 -24.98 -16.57
C ARG A 437 2.86 -24.99 -18.08
N LEU A 438 2.66 -26.16 -18.68
CA LEU A 438 2.42 -26.29 -20.12
C LEU A 438 1.14 -25.56 -20.54
N HIS A 439 0.11 -25.56 -19.71
CA HIS A 439 -1.09 -24.77 -19.97
C HIS A 439 -0.79 -23.27 -20.12
N LYS A 440 0.00 -22.71 -19.19
CA LYS A 440 0.43 -21.31 -19.28
C LYS A 440 1.29 -21.04 -20.51
N ALA A 441 2.18 -21.98 -20.86
CA ALA A 441 2.99 -21.87 -22.08
C ALA A 441 2.12 -21.85 -23.34
N ILE A 442 1.09 -22.70 -23.39
CA ILE A 442 0.11 -22.71 -24.49
C ILE A 442 -0.63 -21.38 -24.57
N LEU A 443 -1.15 -20.85 -23.45
CA LEU A 443 -1.82 -19.55 -23.42
C LEU A 443 -0.91 -18.41 -23.91
N GLN A 444 0.37 -18.40 -23.51
CA GLN A 444 1.34 -17.40 -23.98
C GLN A 444 1.66 -17.56 -25.48
N ALA A 445 1.81 -18.79 -25.96
CA ALA A 445 2.00 -19.06 -27.38
C ALA A 445 0.77 -18.66 -28.20
N MET A 446 -0.44 -18.89 -27.68
CA MET A 446 -1.71 -18.44 -28.28
C MET A 446 -1.78 -16.91 -28.33
N ALA A 447 -1.44 -16.20 -27.24
CA ALA A 447 -1.43 -14.74 -27.21
C ALA A 447 -0.44 -14.16 -28.24
N LYS A 448 0.72 -14.79 -28.43
CA LYS A 448 1.69 -14.37 -29.46
C LYS A 448 1.19 -14.71 -30.87
N ALA A 449 0.55 -15.86 -31.07
CA ALA A 449 -0.04 -16.26 -32.35
C ALA A 449 -1.19 -15.32 -32.77
N ALA A 450 -2.04 -14.94 -31.82
CA ALA A 450 -3.17 -14.03 -31.99
C ALA A 450 -2.78 -12.66 -32.59
N LYS A 451 -1.54 -12.20 -32.37
CA LYS A 451 -1.01 -10.96 -32.97
C LYS A 451 -0.87 -11.05 -34.50
N ASN A 452 -0.74 -12.25 -35.06
CA ASN A 452 -0.43 -12.47 -36.48
C ASN A 452 -1.56 -13.13 -37.27
N ALA A 453 -2.38 -13.96 -36.61
CA ALA A 453 -3.47 -14.68 -37.25
C ALA A 453 -4.58 -15.03 -36.25
N PRO A 454 -5.84 -15.20 -36.72
CA PRO A 454 -6.91 -15.73 -35.89
C PRO A 454 -6.58 -17.13 -35.35
N LEU A 455 -7.01 -17.41 -34.12
CA LEU A 455 -6.82 -18.70 -33.47
C LEU A 455 -7.82 -19.74 -33.98
N ASP A 456 -7.34 -20.95 -34.23
CA ASP A 456 -8.16 -22.13 -34.54
C ASP A 456 -9.04 -22.54 -33.34
N GLU A 457 -10.24 -23.06 -33.60
CA GLU A 457 -11.24 -23.46 -32.58
C GLU A 457 -10.70 -24.54 -31.63
N ARG A 458 -9.78 -25.41 -32.08
CA ARG A 458 -9.20 -26.46 -31.22
C ARG A 458 -8.51 -25.90 -29.97
N TRP A 459 -8.07 -24.64 -30.01
CA TRP A 459 -7.37 -24.00 -28.90
C TRP A 459 -8.30 -23.46 -27.82
N ASP A 460 -9.61 -23.34 -28.09
CA ASP A 460 -10.60 -22.80 -27.16
C ASP A 460 -10.69 -23.65 -25.87
N ARG A 461 -10.26 -24.93 -25.93
CA ARG A 461 -10.18 -25.84 -24.77
C ARG A 461 -9.24 -25.36 -23.65
N PHE A 462 -8.27 -24.52 -23.99
CA PHE A 462 -7.29 -23.95 -23.04
C PHE A 462 -7.73 -22.61 -22.45
N ILE A 463 -8.82 -22.02 -22.94
CA ILE A 463 -9.34 -20.76 -22.40
C ILE A 463 -10.25 -21.10 -21.23
N ASP A 464 -9.67 -21.19 -20.03
CA ASP A 464 -10.35 -21.52 -18.77
C ASP A 464 -10.06 -20.46 -17.69
N PHE A 465 -11.04 -20.16 -16.82
CA PHE A 465 -10.95 -19.12 -15.80
C PHE A 465 -10.80 -19.66 -14.37
N ASP A 466 -11.06 -20.94 -14.15
CA ASP A 466 -11.06 -21.56 -12.82
C ASP A 466 -9.88 -22.49 -12.63
N THR A 467 -9.42 -23.11 -13.71
CA THR A 467 -8.36 -24.10 -13.67
C THR A 467 -7.20 -23.81 -14.61
N GLU A 468 -6.01 -24.23 -14.21
CA GLU A 468 -4.84 -24.30 -15.08
C GLU A 468 -4.24 -25.71 -15.07
N GLY A 469 -4.23 -26.37 -16.23
CA GLY A 469 -3.75 -27.76 -16.31
C GLY A 469 -4.62 -28.75 -15.53
N GLY A 470 -5.89 -28.41 -15.27
CA GLY A 470 -6.82 -29.20 -14.45
C GLY A 470 -6.72 -28.94 -12.95
N GLN A 471 -5.87 -28.01 -12.49
CA GLN A 471 -5.77 -27.60 -11.09
C GLN A 471 -6.46 -26.26 -10.86
N ALA A 472 -7.13 -26.07 -9.71
CA ALA A 472 -7.74 -24.79 -9.36
C ALA A 472 -6.72 -23.65 -9.34
N MET A 473 -7.10 -22.49 -9.89
CA MET A 473 -6.27 -21.29 -9.87
C MET A 473 -6.32 -20.63 -8.48
N PRO A 474 -5.19 -20.58 -7.73
CA PRO A 474 -5.17 -19.97 -6.40
C PRO A 474 -5.28 -18.44 -6.46
N TYR A 475 -4.86 -17.84 -7.58
CA TYR A 475 -4.85 -16.40 -7.78
C TYR A 475 -5.22 -16.06 -9.22
N TYR A 476 -5.99 -14.99 -9.40
CA TYR A 476 -6.36 -14.43 -10.70
C TYR A 476 -6.12 -12.92 -10.67
N GLY A 477 -4.92 -12.50 -11.05
CA GLY A 477 -4.50 -11.09 -11.03
C GLY A 477 -4.67 -10.40 -12.37
N SER A 478 -4.04 -9.22 -12.48
CA SER A 478 -3.97 -8.45 -13.73
C SER A 478 -3.13 -9.15 -14.80
N THR A 479 -2.08 -9.89 -14.40
CA THR A 479 -1.25 -10.68 -15.32
C THR A 479 -2.04 -11.81 -15.97
N GLU A 480 -2.77 -12.60 -15.18
CA GLU A 480 -3.60 -13.70 -15.70
C GLU A 480 -4.75 -13.20 -16.59
N SER A 481 -5.37 -12.07 -16.24
CA SER A 481 -6.44 -11.50 -17.05
C SER A 481 -5.93 -10.91 -18.36
N LYS A 482 -4.81 -10.17 -18.35
CA LYS A 482 -4.20 -9.61 -19.58
C LYS A 482 -3.76 -10.69 -20.55
N LEU A 483 -3.26 -11.81 -20.05
CA LEU A 483 -2.90 -12.96 -20.88
C LEU A 483 -4.13 -13.53 -21.59
N ARG A 484 -5.21 -13.80 -20.86
CA ARG A 484 -6.47 -14.31 -21.43
C ARG A 484 -7.13 -13.31 -22.37
N GLU A 485 -7.09 -12.03 -22.03
CA GLU A 485 -7.54 -10.95 -22.90
C GLU A 485 -6.80 -10.97 -24.25
N SER A 486 -5.47 -11.07 -24.22
CA SER A 486 -4.64 -11.16 -25.43
C SER A 486 -4.95 -12.39 -26.27
N VAL A 487 -5.24 -13.52 -25.62
CA VAL A 487 -5.69 -14.75 -26.29
C VAL A 487 -7.06 -14.56 -26.95
N LEU A 488 -8.03 -14.02 -26.21
CA LEU A 488 -9.41 -13.84 -26.67
C LEU A 488 -9.49 -12.86 -27.85
N LEU A 489 -8.65 -11.82 -27.88
CA LEU A 489 -8.56 -10.91 -29.02
C LEU A 489 -8.16 -11.64 -30.33
N GLY A 490 -7.48 -12.79 -30.25
CA GLY A 490 -7.19 -13.66 -31.38
C GLY A 490 -8.34 -14.58 -31.81
N VAL A 491 -9.40 -14.70 -31.01
CA VAL A 491 -10.60 -15.50 -31.34
C VAL A 491 -11.56 -14.62 -32.17
N PRO A 492 -12.00 -15.04 -33.36
CA PRO A 492 -12.97 -14.27 -34.16
C PRO A 492 -14.29 -13.99 -33.42
N GLU A 493 -14.86 -12.81 -33.62
CA GLU A 493 -16.29 -12.56 -33.37
C GLU A 493 -17.11 -13.33 -34.43
N PRO A 494 -18.17 -14.10 -34.12
CA PRO A 494 -18.95 -14.23 -32.89
C PRO A 494 -18.50 -15.36 -31.93
N ARG A 495 -17.53 -16.19 -32.35
CA ARG A 495 -17.04 -17.35 -31.57
C ARG A 495 -16.53 -16.95 -30.18
N ARG A 496 -15.93 -15.77 -30.08
CA ARG A 496 -15.43 -15.20 -28.82
C ARG A 496 -16.54 -15.00 -27.78
N SER A 497 -17.66 -14.38 -28.17
CA SER A 497 -18.81 -14.18 -27.29
C SER A 497 -19.42 -15.51 -26.85
N GLU A 498 -19.61 -16.45 -27.78
CA GLU A 498 -20.11 -17.79 -27.48
C GLU A 498 -19.21 -18.53 -26.49
N LEU A 499 -17.90 -18.45 -26.67
CA LEU A 499 -16.92 -19.04 -25.77
C LEU A 499 -16.99 -18.42 -24.37
N LEU A 500 -17.04 -17.09 -24.26
CA LEU A 500 -17.11 -16.40 -22.97
C LEU A 500 -18.41 -16.72 -22.23
N LEU A 501 -19.55 -16.77 -22.92
CA LEU A 501 -20.83 -17.17 -22.34
C LEU A 501 -20.79 -18.62 -21.85
N LYS A 502 -20.24 -19.54 -22.65
CA LYS A 502 -20.04 -20.93 -22.22
C LYS A 502 -19.16 -21.02 -20.97
N ARG A 503 -18.05 -20.28 -20.93
CA ARG A 503 -17.17 -20.27 -19.74
C ARG A 503 -17.83 -19.62 -18.53
N LEU A 504 -18.68 -18.62 -18.73
CA LEU A 504 -19.48 -18.01 -17.67
C LEU A 504 -20.43 -19.04 -17.04
N GLU A 505 -21.02 -19.95 -17.83
CA GLU A 505 -21.89 -21.01 -17.32
C GLU A 505 -21.12 -21.99 -16.43
N GLU A 506 -19.93 -22.39 -16.87
CA GLU A 506 -19.05 -23.37 -16.22
C GLU A 506 -18.35 -22.82 -14.96
N THR A 507 -18.06 -21.50 -14.91
CA THR A 507 -17.20 -20.94 -13.86
C THR A 507 -17.87 -20.75 -12.49
N SER A 508 -17.12 -21.00 -11.42
CA SER A 508 -17.47 -20.58 -10.05
C SER A 508 -17.12 -19.11 -9.77
N HIS A 509 -16.43 -18.42 -10.69
CA HIS A 509 -15.86 -17.09 -10.53
C HIS A 509 -16.26 -16.14 -11.67
N PRO A 510 -17.54 -15.70 -11.76
CA PRO A 510 -18.01 -14.84 -12.84
C PRO A 510 -17.21 -13.53 -12.96
N GLU A 511 -16.65 -13.01 -11.87
CA GLU A 511 -15.79 -11.83 -11.86
C GLU A 511 -14.55 -11.97 -12.75
N ARG A 512 -14.04 -13.19 -12.96
CA ARG A 512 -12.87 -13.46 -13.81
C ARG A 512 -13.21 -13.34 -15.30
N VAL A 513 -14.43 -13.70 -15.68
CA VAL A 513 -14.98 -13.49 -17.03
C VAL A 513 -15.27 -12.01 -17.25
N LEU A 514 -15.82 -11.31 -16.25
CA LEU A 514 -16.11 -9.87 -16.36
C LEU A 514 -14.84 -9.08 -16.70
N ARG A 515 -13.70 -9.44 -16.11
CA ARG A 515 -12.39 -8.82 -16.37
C ARG A 515 -11.92 -8.90 -17.83
N VAL A 516 -12.53 -9.70 -18.67
CA VAL A 516 -12.21 -9.74 -20.10
C VAL A 516 -13.45 -9.53 -20.97
N ALA A 517 -14.62 -9.27 -20.38
CA ALA A 517 -15.87 -9.17 -21.12
C ALA A 517 -15.91 -8.00 -22.10
N HIS A 518 -15.07 -6.96 -21.93
CA HIS A 518 -14.95 -5.85 -22.87
C HIS A 518 -14.40 -6.26 -24.24
N VAL A 519 -13.77 -7.44 -24.34
CA VAL A 519 -13.29 -7.94 -25.63
C VAL A 519 -14.42 -8.49 -26.51
N ALA A 520 -15.64 -8.70 -25.99
CA ALA A 520 -16.80 -9.12 -26.76
C ALA A 520 -17.52 -7.92 -27.38
N ALA A 521 -17.96 -8.04 -28.63
CA ALA A 521 -18.46 -6.89 -29.40
C ALA A 521 -19.87 -6.40 -29.01
N ASP A 522 -20.77 -7.28 -28.57
CA ASP A 522 -22.22 -6.99 -28.47
C ASP A 522 -22.71 -6.69 -27.04
N GLY A 523 -21.81 -6.65 -26.06
CA GLY A 523 -22.15 -6.41 -24.65
C GLY A 523 -22.94 -7.54 -23.98
N SER A 524 -23.29 -8.61 -24.70
CA SER A 524 -24.07 -9.75 -24.16
C SER A 524 -23.32 -10.46 -23.03
N VAL A 525 -22.01 -10.61 -23.17
CA VAL A 525 -21.13 -11.20 -22.15
C VAL A 525 -21.11 -10.33 -20.88
N VAL A 526 -21.02 -9.00 -21.04
CA VAL A 526 -21.05 -8.06 -19.91
C VAL A 526 -22.38 -8.19 -19.17
N ASP A 527 -23.49 -8.17 -19.90
CA ASP A 527 -24.83 -8.29 -19.33
C ASP A 527 -25.03 -9.60 -18.55
N ALA A 528 -24.72 -10.73 -19.19
CA ALA A 528 -24.85 -12.06 -18.58
C ALA A 528 -23.95 -12.21 -17.35
N THR A 529 -22.73 -11.68 -17.41
CA THR A 529 -21.78 -11.77 -16.29
C THR A 529 -22.25 -10.93 -15.10
N ILE A 530 -22.65 -9.69 -15.34
CA ILE A 530 -23.17 -8.81 -14.29
C ILE A 530 -24.43 -9.40 -13.65
N ARG A 531 -25.35 -9.94 -14.46
CA ARG A 531 -26.53 -10.66 -13.95
C ARG A 531 -26.14 -11.77 -12.97
N ARG A 532 -25.20 -12.65 -13.36
CA ARG A 532 -24.74 -13.76 -12.51
C ARG A 532 -24.05 -13.27 -11.23
N MET A 533 -23.31 -12.16 -11.30
CA MET A 533 -22.70 -11.55 -10.11
C MET A 533 -23.75 -11.00 -9.14
N VAL A 534 -24.79 -10.33 -9.64
CA VAL A 534 -25.88 -9.81 -8.81
C VAL A 534 -26.68 -10.95 -8.18
N GLU A 535 -26.99 -12.02 -8.94
CA GLU A 535 -27.68 -13.22 -8.42
C GLU A 535 -26.88 -13.89 -7.30
N ARG A 536 -25.54 -13.92 -7.42
CA ARG A 536 -24.64 -14.47 -6.40
C ARG A 536 -24.29 -13.51 -5.27
N LYS A 537 -24.63 -12.23 -5.39
CA LYS A 537 -24.35 -11.17 -4.41
C LYS A 537 -22.86 -11.09 -4.03
N ASN A 538 -21.99 -11.36 -5.00
CA ASN A 538 -20.55 -11.39 -4.77
C ASN A 538 -19.84 -10.44 -5.74
N LEU A 539 -19.13 -9.46 -5.18
CA LEU A 539 -18.23 -8.59 -5.93
C LEU A 539 -16.82 -9.14 -5.76
N GLY A 540 -16.12 -9.38 -6.87
CA GLY A 540 -14.68 -9.65 -6.80
C GLY A 540 -13.90 -8.40 -6.39
N ASP A 541 -12.72 -8.57 -5.80
CA ASP A 541 -11.86 -7.48 -5.28
C ASP A 541 -11.53 -6.38 -6.30
N SER A 542 -11.60 -6.68 -7.60
CA SER A 542 -11.31 -5.75 -8.70
C SER A 542 -12.55 -5.19 -9.39
N PHE A 543 -13.73 -5.31 -8.78
CA PHE A 543 -14.99 -4.96 -9.44
C PHE A 543 -14.99 -3.49 -9.89
N ARG A 544 -14.50 -2.56 -9.05
CA ARG A 544 -14.36 -1.13 -9.38
C ARG A 544 -13.57 -0.90 -10.67
N GLU A 545 -12.32 -1.35 -10.68
CA GLU A 545 -11.42 -1.18 -11.83
C GLU A 545 -12.03 -1.78 -13.10
N THR A 546 -12.75 -2.90 -12.96
CA THR A 546 -13.41 -3.57 -14.07
C THR A 546 -14.61 -2.77 -14.61
N ILE A 547 -15.47 -2.24 -13.73
CA ILE A 547 -16.59 -1.38 -14.11
C ILE A 547 -16.09 -0.07 -14.72
N GLU A 548 -15.09 0.57 -14.13
CA GLU A 548 -14.50 1.82 -14.65
C GLU A 548 -13.87 1.59 -16.04
N ARG A 549 -13.23 0.44 -16.27
CA ARG A 549 -12.65 0.09 -17.58
C ARG A 549 -13.70 -0.25 -18.64
N ILE A 550 -14.77 -0.97 -18.30
CA ILE A 550 -15.84 -1.30 -19.26
C ILE A 550 -16.73 -0.06 -19.51
N GLY A 551 -16.91 0.77 -18.49
CA GLY A 551 -17.70 2.00 -18.55
C GLY A 551 -19.20 1.77 -18.52
N GLU A 552 -19.92 2.60 -19.28
CA GLU A 552 -21.38 2.68 -19.28
C GLU A 552 -22.11 1.34 -19.52
N PRO A 553 -21.68 0.46 -20.44
CA PRO A 553 -22.36 -0.82 -20.67
C PRO A 553 -22.45 -1.71 -19.43
N ALA A 554 -21.42 -1.73 -18.58
CA ALA A 554 -21.43 -2.53 -17.36
C ALA A 554 -22.33 -1.91 -16.27
N LEU A 555 -22.36 -0.58 -16.18
CA LEU A 555 -23.24 0.12 -15.25
C LEU A 555 -24.71 -0.02 -15.67
N GLU A 556 -25.02 0.04 -16.97
CA GLU A 556 -26.37 -0.22 -17.46
C GLU A 556 -26.83 -1.65 -17.18
N ALA A 557 -25.97 -2.65 -17.39
CA ALA A 557 -26.25 -4.03 -17.02
C ALA A 557 -26.48 -4.18 -15.50
N LEU A 558 -25.67 -3.50 -14.68
CA LEU A 558 -25.83 -3.53 -13.23
C LEU A 558 -27.17 -2.93 -12.82
N CYS A 559 -27.53 -1.76 -13.32
CA CYS A 559 -28.83 -1.12 -13.07
C CYS A 559 -30.00 -1.98 -13.56
N ARG A 560 -29.85 -2.67 -14.69
CA ARG A 560 -30.88 -3.57 -15.24
C ARG A 560 -31.16 -4.75 -14.33
N HIS A 561 -30.11 -5.34 -13.75
CA HIS A 561 -30.20 -6.58 -13.00
C HIS A 561 -30.22 -6.39 -11.47
N ILE A 562 -30.01 -5.17 -10.95
CA ILE A 562 -29.87 -4.92 -9.51
C ILE A 562 -31.03 -5.45 -8.67
N GLY A 563 -32.24 -5.50 -9.23
CA GLY A 563 -33.42 -6.08 -8.56
C GLY A 563 -33.23 -7.55 -8.14
N LEU A 564 -32.38 -8.31 -8.85
CA LEU A 564 -32.05 -9.70 -8.53
C LEU A 564 -31.26 -9.84 -7.22
N SER A 565 -30.68 -8.75 -6.69
CA SER A 565 -30.03 -8.74 -5.38
C SER A 565 -31.02 -8.96 -4.23
N GLY A 566 -32.32 -8.73 -4.46
CA GLY A 566 -33.34 -8.74 -3.42
C GLY A 566 -33.15 -7.64 -2.36
N GLY A 567 -32.37 -6.60 -2.67
CA GLY A 567 -32.11 -5.49 -1.76
C GLY A 567 -31.07 -5.80 -0.69
N ASP A 568 -30.25 -6.84 -0.89
CA ASP A 568 -29.23 -7.28 0.06
C ASP A 568 -28.33 -6.14 0.52
N GLY A 569 -28.46 -5.76 1.80
CA GLY A 569 -27.82 -4.56 2.33
C GLY A 569 -26.29 -4.64 2.27
N ARG A 570 -25.71 -5.83 2.39
CA ARG A 570 -24.24 -6.02 2.35
C ARG A 570 -23.71 -5.89 0.94
N PHE A 571 -24.40 -6.49 -0.03
CA PHE A 571 -24.06 -6.34 -1.44
C PHE A 571 -24.16 -4.87 -1.87
N LEU A 572 -25.22 -4.17 -1.46
CA LEU A 572 -25.40 -2.74 -1.75
C LEU A 572 -24.35 -1.87 -1.06
N GLU A 573 -23.98 -2.15 0.20
CA GLU A 573 -22.89 -1.44 0.88
C GLU A 573 -21.54 -1.72 0.21
N SER A 574 -21.31 -2.95 -0.25
CA SER A 574 -20.12 -3.29 -1.03
C SER A 574 -20.08 -2.51 -2.34
N LEU A 575 -21.21 -2.40 -3.04
CA LEU A 575 -21.32 -1.55 -4.24
C LEU A 575 -21.07 -0.07 -3.91
N LYS A 576 -21.62 0.45 -2.82
CA LYS A 576 -21.42 1.83 -2.38
C LYS A 576 -19.95 2.16 -2.09
N ASN A 577 -19.24 1.22 -1.46
CA ASN A 577 -17.81 1.37 -1.16
C ASN A 577 -16.93 1.19 -2.41
N THR A 578 -17.43 0.47 -3.42
CA THR A 578 -16.67 0.13 -4.63
C THR A 578 -16.89 1.14 -5.76
N LEU A 579 -18.11 1.67 -5.91
CA LEU A 579 -18.47 2.58 -6.99
C LEU A 579 -18.28 4.05 -6.58
N SER A 580 -18.13 4.94 -7.56
CA SER A 580 -18.22 6.38 -7.29
C SER A 580 -19.62 6.76 -6.81
N HIS A 581 -19.73 7.85 -6.06
CA HIS A 581 -21.02 8.33 -5.54
C HIS A 581 -22.09 8.47 -6.63
N THR A 582 -21.72 9.06 -7.78
CA THR A 582 -22.63 9.23 -8.93
C THR A 582 -23.07 7.91 -9.55
N MET A 583 -22.17 6.93 -9.67
CA MET A 583 -22.51 5.60 -10.19
C MET A 583 -23.45 4.87 -9.23
N TYR A 584 -23.18 4.94 -7.93
CA TYR A 584 -23.99 4.29 -6.90
C TYR A 584 -25.40 4.90 -6.81
N GLN A 585 -25.56 6.22 -6.91
CA GLN A 585 -26.88 6.87 -6.97
C GLN A 585 -27.76 6.33 -8.11
N ARG A 586 -27.15 6.03 -9.27
CA ARG A 586 -27.89 5.43 -10.39
C ARG A 586 -28.34 4.01 -10.09
N VAL A 587 -27.50 3.24 -9.40
CA VAL A 587 -27.84 1.88 -8.94
C VAL A 587 -28.96 1.92 -7.90
N GLU A 588 -28.94 2.86 -6.96
CA GLU A 588 -30.03 3.06 -5.99
C GLU A 588 -31.35 3.44 -6.66
N ALA A 589 -31.33 4.38 -7.60
CA ALA A 589 -32.52 4.75 -8.37
C ALA A 589 -33.08 3.57 -9.19
N ALA A 590 -32.20 2.70 -9.71
CA ALA A 590 -32.61 1.49 -10.42
C ALA A 590 -33.21 0.43 -9.48
N LEU A 591 -32.67 0.27 -8.27
CA LEU A 591 -33.21 -0.60 -7.23
C LEU A 591 -34.61 -0.14 -6.79
N GLU A 592 -34.79 1.16 -6.56
CA GLU A 592 -36.09 1.76 -6.24
C GLU A 592 -37.10 1.55 -7.37
N LYS A 593 -36.68 1.78 -8.63
CA LYS A 593 -37.52 1.53 -9.82
C LYS A 593 -37.93 0.06 -9.96
N ALA A 594 -37.09 -0.87 -9.50
CA ALA A 594 -37.41 -2.30 -9.47
C ALA A 594 -38.39 -2.68 -8.34
N GLY A 595 -38.78 -1.72 -7.47
CA GLY A 595 -39.66 -1.96 -6.34
C GLY A 595 -39.01 -2.79 -5.22
N VAL A 596 -37.68 -2.85 -5.19
CA VAL A 596 -36.93 -3.63 -4.22
C VAL A 596 -36.52 -2.74 -3.06
N ARG A 597 -37.07 -3.01 -1.87
CA ARG A 597 -36.69 -2.30 -0.66
C ARG A 597 -35.28 -2.72 -0.23
N LYS A 598 -34.42 -1.76 0.08
CA LYS A 598 -33.12 -1.99 0.71
C LYS A 598 -33.32 -2.70 2.05
N GLU A 599 -32.68 -3.85 2.23
CA GLU A 599 -32.68 -4.60 3.47
C GLU A 599 -31.93 -3.78 4.54
N THR A 600 -32.61 -3.44 5.63
CA THR A 600 -31.97 -2.74 6.75
C THR A 600 -31.09 -3.72 7.54
N PRO A 601 -30.11 -3.23 8.33
CA PRO A 601 -29.34 -4.10 9.23
C PRO A 601 -30.22 -4.91 10.19
N ARG A 602 -31.38 -4.36 10.59
CA ARG A 602 -32.39 -5.10 11.37
C ARG A 602 -33.00 -6.24 10.57
N ASP A 603 -33.49 -5.97 9.36
CA ASP A 603 -34.16 -6.97 8.54
C ASP A 603 -33.21 -8.15 8.23
N ALA A 604 -31.94 -7.84 7.93
CA ALA A 604 -30.90 -8.84 7.73
C ALA A 604 -30.68 -9.70 8.99
N LEU A 605 -30.56 -9.08 10.17
CA LEU A 605 -30.37 -9.79 11.43
C LEU A 605 -31.58 -10.70 11.76
N VAL A 606 -32.80 -10.19 11.59
CA VAL A 606 -34.05 -10.96 11.80
C VAL A 606 -34.12 -12.14 10.84
N ARG A 607 -33.83 -11.95 9.55
CA ARG A 607 -33.81 -13.03 8.56
C ARG A 607 -32.75 -14.09 8.87
N MET A 608 -31.53 -13.68 9.15
CA MET A 608 -30.42 -14.60 9.44
C MET A 608 -30.69 -15.41 10.71
N THR A 609 -31.12 -14.77 11.79
CA THR A 609 -31.45 -15.46 13.05
C THR A 609 -32.65 -16.39 12.89
N SER A 610 -33.66 -16.02 12.08
CA SER A 610 -34.80 -16.89 11.78
C SER A 610 -34.40 -18.13 10.99
N ASN A 611 -33.52 -17.99 9.99
CA ASN A 611 -33.11 -19.08 9.10
C ASN A 611 -31.99 -19.96 9.65
N ALA A 612 -31.19 -19.44 10.57
CA ALA A 612 -30.06 -20.18 11.11
C ALA A 612 -30.49 -21.45 11.86
N ALA A 613 -29.76 -22.54 11.60
CA ALA A 613 -30.00 -23.84 12.20
C ALA A 613 -29.47 -23.95 13.64
N GLY A 614 -30.00 -24.90 14.40
CA GLY A 614 -29.56 -25.22 15.76
C GLY A 614 -30.53 -24.78 16.86
N PRO A 615 -30.24 -25.15 18.13
CA PRO A 615 -31.03 -24.73 19.27
C PRO A 615 -30.90 -23.21 19.45
N LYS A 616 -32.03 -22.54 19.73
CA LYS A 616 -32.12 -21.09 19.86
C LYS A 616 -32.40 -20.67 21.29
N VAL A 617 -31.90 -19.51 21.67
CA VAL A 617 -32.14 -18.84 22.95
C VAL A 617 -32.65 -17.42 22.67
N ARG A 618 -33.49 -16.90 23.55
CA ARG A 618 -33.98 -15.52 23.47
C ARG A 618 -32.88 -14.56 23.91
N ALA A 619 -32.58 -13.58 23.06
CA ALA A 619 -31.75 -12.42 23.37
C ALA A 619 -32.44 -11.15 22.87
N TYR A 620 -32.09 -10.02 23.46
CA TYR A 620 -32.64 -8.72 23.12
C TYR A 620 -31.51 -7.79 22.70
N VAL A 621 -31.52 -7.37 21.44
CA VAL A 621 -30.49 -6.47 20.89
C VAL A 621 -30.90 -5.02 21.15
N LEU A 622 -29.97 -4.25 21.70
CA LEU A 622 -30.14 -2.84 22.01
C LEU A 622 -29.51 -1.98 20.91
N GLN A 623 -30.23 -0.94 20.47
CA GLN A 623 -29.73 0.04 19.51
C GLN A 623 -30.20 1.46 19.86
N VAL A 624 -29.30 2.43 19.71
CA VAL A 624 -29.57 3.86 19.83
C VAL A 624 -29.60 4.46 18.42
N HIS A 625 -30.69 5.14 18.06
CA HIS A 625 -30.90 5.84 16.78
C HIS A 625 -30.18 5.25 15.54
N ARG A 626 -30.68 4.11 15.07
CA ARG A 626 -30.21 3.47 13.84
C ARG A 626 -31.37 3.20 12.89
N GLU A 627 -31.15 3.37 11.59
CA GLU A 627 -32.17 3.10 10.57
C GLU A 627 -32.73 1.67 10.72
N GLY A 628 -34.06 1.57 10.80
CA GLY A 628 -34.79 0.33 11.01
C GLY A 628 -34.89 -0.11 12.47
N TYR A 629 -34.32 0.60 13.45
CA TYR A 629 -34.46 0.31 14.88
C TYR A 629 -35.28 1.40 15.56
N GLU A 630 -36.60 1.34 15.41
CA GLU A 630 -37.53 2.29 16.04
C GLU A 630 -37.87 1.86 17.48
N PRO A 631 -37.72 2.76 18.48
CA PRO A 631 -38.20 2.52 19.83
C PRO A 631 -39.72 2.33 19.87
N LYS A 632 -40.20 1.46 20.76
CA LYS A 632 -41.63 1.25 20.95
C LYS A 632 -42.28 2.50 21.56
N PRO A 633 -43.44 2.96 21.06
CA PRO A 633 -44.14 4.09 21.65
C PRO A 633 -44.42 3.86 23.14
N GLY A 634 -44.07 4.85 23.97
CA GLY A 634 -44.25 4.78 25.44
C GLY A 634 -43.20 3.92 26.17
N THR A 635 -42.12 3.52 25.51
CA THR A 635 -40.99 2.86 26.18
C THR A 635 -40.33 3.80 27.19
N LEU A 636 -39.85 3.23 28.30
CA LEU A 636 -38.95 3.92 29.22
C LEU A 636 -37.47 3.79 28.83
N ALA A 637 -37.16 2.95 27.82
CA ALA A 637 -35.80 2.63 27.45
C ALA A 637 -35.08 3.84 26.81
N ARG A 638 -33.98 4.27 27.43
CA ARG A 638 -33.24 5.48 27.04
C ARG A 638 -31.77 5.41 27.44
N SER A 639 -30.93 6.08 26.68
CA SER A 639 -29.49 6.26 26.89
C SER A 639 -29.20 7.67 27.38
N GLY A 640 -28.43 7.79 28.46
CA GLY A 640 -28.11 9.06 29.11
C GLY A 640 -29.32 9.79 29.67
N GLY A 641 -29.15 11.09 29.93
CA GLY A 641 -30.16 11.95 30.56
C GLY A 641 -30.48 11.55 32.00
N LYS A 642 -31.59 12.07 32.55
CA LYS A 642 -32.06 11.67 33.89
C LYS A 642 -32.71 10.29 33.88
N ALA A 643 -32.47 9.53 34.95
CA ALA A 643 -33.14 8.25 35.17
C ALA A 643 -34.65 8.47 35.40
N PRO A 644 -35.54 7.90 34.58
CA PRO A 644 -36.95 8.15 34.66
C PRO A 644 -37.54 7.52 35.94
N GLY A 645 -38.22 8.30 36.76
CA GLY A 645 -38.90 7.82 37.96
C GLY A 645 -38.01 7.68 39.18
N ILE A 646 -36.75 8.14 39.10
CA ILE A 646 -35.81 8.22 40.23
C ILE A 646 -35.59 9.71 40.54
N ALA A 647 -35.93 10.14 41.75
CA ALA A 647 -35.67 11.52 42.17
C ALA A 647 -34.17 11.73 42.43
N ASP A 648 -33.67 12.96 42.27
CA ASP A 648 -32.24 13.29 42.48
C ASP A 648 -31.74 12.87 43.89
N ALA A 649 -32.62 12.84 44.89
CA ALA A 649 -32.31 12.40 46.25
C ALA A 649 -32.15 10.87 46.40
N ASP A 650 -32.71 10.11 45.47
CA ASP A 650 -32.72 8.64 45.43
C ASP A 650 -31.70 8.06 44.45
N VAL A 651 -30.93 8.92 43.75
CA VAL A 651 -29.80 8.50 42.92
C VAL A 651 -28.76 7.81 43.82
N PRO A 652 -28.29 6.60 43.46
CA PRO A 652 -27.27 5.91 44.24
C PRO A 652 -26.02 6.76 44.43
N LYS A 653 -25.30 6.51 45.52
CA LYS A 653 -24.09 7.24 45.87
C LYS A 653 -22.93 6.28 46.03
N ASP A 654 -21.76 6.71 45.59
CA ASP A 654 -20.55 5.94 45.79
C ASP A 654 -20.11 5.93 47.27
N LYS A 655 -19.00 5.23 47.55
CA LYS A 655 -18.44 5.11 48.91
C LYS A 655 -18.00 6.46 49.50
N GLN A 656 -17.84 7.49 48.67
CA GLN A 656 -17.46 8.85 49.02
C GLN A 656 -18.69 9.75 49.22
N GLY A 657 -19.88 9.26 48.88
CA GLY A 657 -21.15 9.97 49.02
C GLY A 657 -21.53 10.83 47.80
N GLU A 658 -20.79 10.70 46.70
CA GLU A 658 -21.07 11.39 45.44
C GLU A 658 -22.13 10.62 44.64
N SER A 659 -23.06 11.34 44.01
CA SER A 659 -24.11 10.71 43.20
C SER A 659 -23.51 10.04 41.97
N LEU A 660 -23.91 8.79 41.71
CA LEU A 660 -23.54 8.08 40.49
C LEU A 660 -24.21 8.72 39.27
N THR A 661 -23.59 8.58 38.10
CA THR A 661 -24.10 9.07 36.82
C THR A 661 -24.99 8.02 36.16
N HIS A 662 -26.20 8.42 35.73
CA HIS A 662 -27.09 7.53 34.97
C HIS A 662 -26.54 7.27 33.56
N LEU A 663 -26.44 5.99 33.19
CA LEU A 663 -25.94 5.57 31.88
C LEU A 663 -27.08 5.27 30.90
N PHE A 664 -28.03 4.44 31.31
CA PHE A 664 -29.18 4.06 30.51
C PHE A 664 -30.28 3.44 31.37
N THR A 665 -31.50 3.42 30.85
CA THR A 665 -32.64 2.70 31.41
C THR A 665 -33.12 1.64 30.43
N LEU A 666 -33.42 0.44 30.91
CA LEU A 666 -34.06 -0.64 30.16
C LEU A 666 -35.53 -0.80 30.56
N ASP A 667 -36.40 -0.86 29.56
CA ASP A 667 -37.82 -1.11 29.74
C ASP A 667 -38.09 -2.62 29.94
N LEU A 668 -38.50 -3.02 31.14
CA LEU A 668 -38.73 -4.44 31.44
C LEU A 668 -40.05 -4.98 30.88
N ASP A 669 -41.01 -4.13 30.49
CA ASP A 669 -42.23 -4.58 29.80
C ASP A 669 -41.90 -5.00 28.34
N GLU A 670 -40.72 -4.66 27.83
CA GLU A 670 -40.18 -5.13 26.55
C GLU A 670 -39.25 -6.35 26.69
N ILE A 671 -38.84 -6.71 27.91
CA ILE A 671 -37.91 -7.81 28.22
C ILE A 671 -38.53 -8.71 29.32
N PRO A 672 -39.61 -9.46 29.01
CA PRO A 672 -40.37 -10.21 30.01
C PRO A 672 -39.54 -11.24 30.79
N GLU A 673 -38.56 -11.91 30.16
CA GLU A 673 -37.71 -12.89 30.84
C GLU A 673 -36.78 -12.25 31.87
N LEU A 674 -36.37 -10.99 31.67
CA LEU A 674 -35.61 -10.25 32.67
C LEU A 674 -36.52 -9.70 33.78
N GLN A 675 -37.78 -9.38 33.45
CA GLN A 675 -38.77 -8.91 34.44
C GLN A 675 -39.03 -9.94 35.53
N GLU A 676 -38.94 -11.24 35.23
CA GLU A 676 -39.09 -12.31 36.23
C GLU A 676 -38.04 -12.21 37.36
N LYS A 677 -36.83 -11.72 37.04
CA LYS A 677 -35.73 -11.53 38.00
C LYS A 677 -35.91 -10.26 38.86
N TYR A 678 -36.65 -9.28 38.35
CA TYR A 678 -36.90 -7.99 39.01
C TYR A 678 -38.40 -7.78 39.23
N ALA A 679 -39.02 -8.68 40.00
CA ALA A 679 -40.45 -8.67 40.23
C ALA A 679 -40.94 -7.32 40.80
N GLY A 680 -41.96 -6.73 40.15
CA GLY A 680 -42.55 -5.44 40.53
C GLY A 680 -41.88 -4.21 39.90
N ALA A 681 -40.74 -4.37 39.24
CA ALA A 681 -40.10 -3.31 38.48
C ALA A 681 -40.74 -3.13 37.09
N ARG A 682 -40.85 -1.87 36.66
CA ARG A 682 -41.26 -1.45 35.31
C ARG A 682 -40.04 -1.28 34.40
N ALA A 683 -38.90 -0.85 34.96
CA ALA A 683 -37.66 -0.60 34.24
C ALA A 683 -36.45 -0.79 35.18
N LEU A 684 -35.25 -0.89 34.60
CA LEU A 684 -33.97 -0.89 35.32
C LEU A 684 -33.13 0.29 34.86
N ALA A 685 -32.69 1.15 35.78
CA ALA A 685 -31.75 2.23 35.50
C ALA A 685 -30.33 1.81 35.92
N ALA A 686 -29.35 2.00 35.04
CA ALA A 686 -27.95 1.71 35.29
C ALA A 686 -27.20 2.99 35.67
N PHE A 687 -26.40 2.93 36.74
CA PHE A 687 -25.61 4.05 37.24
C PHE A 687 -24.14 3.67 37.41
N CYS A 688 -23.22 4.60 37.13
CA CYS A 688 -21.78 4.40 37.24
C CYS A 688 -21.11 5.65 37.84
N PRO A 689 -20.09 5.50 38.72
CA PRO A 689 -19.45 6.64 39.38
C PRO A 689 -18.70 7.57 38.41
N GLU A 690 -17.87 7.01 37.52
CA GLU A 690 -16.97 7.80 36.67
C GLU A 690 -17.00 7.33 35.22
N PRO A 691 -18.13 7.49 34.50
CA PRO A 691 -18.26 6.93 33.15
C PRO A 691 -17.24 7.47 32.16
N ASN A 692 -16.68 8.67 32.37
CA ASN A 692 -15.74 9.29 31.45
C ASN A 692 -14.27 8.87 31.66
N SER A 693 -13.89 8.37 32.85
CA SER A 693 -12.50 8.01 33.14
C SER A 693 -12.12 6.63 32.64
N GLY A 694 -13.11 5.73 32.51
CA GLY A 694 -12.90 4.30 32.26
C GLY A 694 -12.50 3.53 33.50
N ASP A 695 -12.40 4.20 34.66
CA ASP A 695 -12.17 3.59 35.95
C ASP A 695 -13.51 3.28 36.65
N ARG A 696 -13.50 2.32 37.57
CA ARG A 696 -14.63 1.99 38.47
C ARG A 696 -15.93 1.58 37.76
N SER A 697 -15.83 1.06 36.54
CA SER A 697 -16.97 0.48 35.79
C SER A 697 -17.46 -0.85 36.39
N ASP A 698 -16.61 -1.49 37.21
CA ASP A 698 -16.93 -2.63 38.08
C ASP A 698 -17.82 -2.25 39.28
N GLU A 699 -18.05 -0.96 39.53
CA GLU A 699 -18.97 -0.43 40.56
C GLU A 699 -20.33 0.01 39.97
N LEU A 700 -20.72 -0.52 38.80
CA LEU A 700 -22.02 -0.21 38.19
C LEU A 700 -23.17 -0.77 39.05
N GLU A 701 -24.20 0.05 39.28
CA GLU A 701 -25.40 -0.34 40.01
C GLU A 701 -26.64 -0.34 39.10
N LEU A 702 -27.44 -1.41 39.20
CA LEU A 702 -28.77 -1.51 38.59
C LEU A 702 -29.85 -1.18 39.61
N VAL A 703 -30.63 -0.13 39.36
CA VAL A 703 -31.70 0.34 40.24
C VAL A 703 -33.07 0.03 39.62
N PRO A 704 -33.91 -0.77 40.29
CA PRO A 704 -35.26 -1.05 39.80
C PRO A 704 -36.18 0.16 39.96
N ILE A 705 -36.84 0.56 38.88
CA ILE A 705 -37.89 1.58 38.87
C ILE A 705 -39.23 0.87 39.04
N THR A 706 -39.98 1.17 40.10
CA THR A 706 -41.28 0.54 40.36
C THR A 706 -42.34 1.01 39.35
N ARG A 707 -43.41 0.22 39.19
CA ARG A 707 -44.55 0.62 38.35
C ARG A 707 -45.22 1.91 38.84
N GLU A 708 -45.26 2.13 40.15
CA GLU A 708 -45.82 3.36 40.75
C GLU A 708 -44.96 4.58 40.41
N ALA A 709 -43.63 4.46 40.56
CA ALA A 709 -42.69 5.53 40.23
C ALA A 709 -42.72 5.88 38.73
N ALA A 710 -42.79 4.87 37.86
CA ALA A 710 -42.92 5.07 36.42
C ALA A 710 -44.26 5.72 36.03
N ALA A 711 -45.36 5.40 36.71
CA ALA A 711 -46.67 6.01 36.44
C ALA A 711 -46.78 7.47 36.92
N ALA A 712 -45.94 7.87 37.87
CA ALA A 712 -45.87 9.23 38.41
C ALA A 712 -44.99 10.18 37.58
N LEU A 713 -44.36 9.69 36.51
CA LEU A 713 -43.52 10.49 35.62
C LEU A 713 -44.34 11.61 34.96
N PRO A 714 -43.86 12.87 34.97
CA PRO A 714 -44.48 13.92 34.18
C PRO A 714 -44.40 13.52 32.70
N HIS A 715 -45.54 13.59 32.02
CA HIS A 715 -45.57 13.54 30.57
C HIS A 715 -44.95 14.84 30.05
N ASP A 716 -43.78 14.77 29.40
CA ASP A 716 -43.15 15.82 28.58
C ASP A 716 -42.22 16.85 29.25
N ASP A 717 -41.24 16.43 30.06
CA ASP A 717 -40.01 17.22 30.26
C ASP A 717 -38.97 16.80 29.20
N GLU A 718 -38.99 17.45 28.03
CA GLU A 718 -38.12 17.12 26.88
C GLU A 718 -36.65 17.51 27.10
N ASP A 719 -36.35 18.43 28.03
CA ASP A 719 -35.05 19.10 28.12
C ASP A 719 -33.90 18.21 28.67
N ASP A 720 -34.18 17.02 29.22
CA ASP A 720 -33.15 16.11 29.79
C ASP A 720 -33.51 14.60 29.69
N ALA A 721 -34.32 14.23 28.70
CA ALA A 721 -34.97 12.93 28.63
C ALA A 721 -34.08 11.75 28.15
N GLY A 722 -32.83 12.01 27.74
CA GLY A 722 -31.94 11.01 27.14
C GLY A 722 -32.37 10.57 25.73
N THR A 723 -31.58 9.71 25.09
CA THR A 723 -31.84 9.20 23.73
C THR A 723 -32.61 7.88 23.77
N PRO A 724 -33.78 7.74 23.13
CA PRO A 724 -34.54 6.49 23.14
C PRO A 724 -33.74 5.27 22.64
N ILE A 725 -33.92 4.12 23.30
CA ILE A 725 -33.31 2.84 22.91
C ILE A 725 -34.38 1.94 22.26
N ALA A 726 -34.06 1.37 21.10
CA ALA A 726 -34.85 0.30 20.49
C ALA A 726 -34.40 -1.06 21.03
N ILE A 727 -35.37 -1.85 21.50
CA ILE A 727 -35.16 -3.21 22.03
C ILE A 727 -35.72 -4.21 21.02
N LEU A 728 -34.84 -5.00 20.39
CA LEU A 728 -35.22 -5.99 19.39
C LEU A 728 -35.18 -7.41 19.95
N PRO A 729 -36.33 -8.08 20.18
CA PRO A 729 -36.36 -9.48 20.58
C PRO A 729 -35.95 -10.40 19.42
N LEU A 730 -35.01 -11.30 19.67
CA LEU A 730 -34.53 -12.30 18.70
C LEU A 730 -34.37 -13.68 19.33
N ASP A 731 -34.80 -14.71 18.60
CA ASP A 731 -34.41 -16.09 18.89
C ASP A 731 -33.12 -16.39 18.11
N VAL A 732 -31.98 -16.41 18.80
CA VAL A 732 -30.65 -16.55 18.20
C VAL A 732 -30.10 -17.97 18.43
N PRO A 733 -29.44 -18.61 17.46
CA PRO A 733 -28.79 -19.89 17.69
C PRO A 733 -27.75 -19.78 18.80
N ILE A 734 -27.73 -20.72 19.75
CA ILE A 734 -26.80 -20.65 20.90
C ILE A 734 -25.33 -20.58 20.48
N GLY A 735 -25.00 -21.20 19.33
CA GLY A 735 -23.64 -21.20 18.78
C GLY A 735 -23.10 -19.81 18.38
N VAL A 736 -23.92 -18.77 18.29
CA VAL A 736 -23.43 -17.41 17.99
C VAL A 736 -22.52 -16.87 19.10
N PHE A 737 -22.76 -17.29 20.35
CA PHE A 737 -21.99 -16.86 21.53
C PHE A 737 -20.65 -17.57 21.66
N GLN A 738 -20.42 -18.62 20.87
CA GLN A 738 -19.12 -19.29 20.73
C GLN A 738 -18.29 -18.63 19.64
N ARG A 739 -16.95 -18.61 19.80
CA ARG A 739 -16.05 -18.16 18.73
C ARG A 739 -16.09 -19.20 17.58
N SER A 740 -16.71 -18.81 16.47
CA SER A 740 -16.69 -19.56 15.21
C SER A 740 -15.92 -18.75 14.17
N ASP A 741 -14.99 -19.40 13.47
CA ASP A 741 -14.13 -18.72 12.50
C ASP A 741 -14.80 -18.51 11.14
N GLU A 742 -15.92 -19.20 10.85
CA GLU A 742 -16.56 -19.19 9.53
C GLU A 742 -18.10 -19.31 9.59
N GLY A 743 -18.77 -18.92 8.51
CA GLY A 743 -20.20 -19.17 8.25
C GLY A 743 -21.19 -18.11 8.75
N GLU A 744 -22.49 -18.43 8.62
CA GLU A 744 -23.61 -17.54 8.98
C GLU A 744 -23.62 -17.17 10.47
N LEU A 745 -23.20 -18.07 11.36
CA LEU A 745 -23.14 -17.82 12.81
C LEU A 745 -22.13 -16.73 13.17
N LYS A 746 -20.97 -16.68 12.50
CA LYS A 746 -19.97 -15.61 12.68
C LYS A 746 -20.56 -14.25 12.34
N GLU A 747 -21.38 -14.22 11.30
CA GLU A 747 -22.01 -12.99 10.83
C GLU A 747 -23.12 -12.52 11.76
N ILE A 748 -23.97 -13.42 12.26
CA ILE A 748 -24.94 -13.10 13.30
C ILE A 748 -24.23 -12.60 14.56
N ARG A 749 -23.19 -13.31 15.02
CA ARG A 749 -22.34 -12.90 16.15
C ARG A 749 -21.82 -11.48 15.96
N LYS A 750 -21.20 -11.18 14.82
CA LYS A 750 -20.64 -9.86 14.51
C LYS A 750 -21.71 -8.76 14.58
N MET A 751 -22.91 -9.03 14.08
CA MET A 751 -24.00 -8.05 14.09
C MET A 751 -24.52 -7.76 15.50
N ILE A 752 -24.64 -8.78 16.35
CA ILE A 752 -25.07 -8.61 17.75
C ILE A 752 -23.95 -7.96 18.58
N PHE A 753 -22.70 -8.42 18.42
CA PHE A 753 -21.55 -7.86 19.13
C PHE A 753 -21.31 -6.37 18.81
N ASN A 754 -21.53 -5.96 17.55
CA ASN A 754 -21.43 -4.57 17.11
C ASN A 754 -22.73 -3.77 17.33
N ALA A 755 -23.75 -4.33 17.96
CA ALA A 755 -24.89 -3.54 18.41
C ALA A 755 -24.50 -2.70 19.64
N ALA A 756 -25.34 -1.76 20.06
CA ALA A 756 -25.03 -0.93 21.23
C ALA A 756 -24.94 -1.80 22.51
N GLY A 757 -25.72 -2.87 22.57
CA GLY A 757 -25.61 -3.91 23.58
C GLY A 757 -26.57 -5.07 23.30
N HIS A 758 -26.56 -6.08 24.17
CA HIS A 758 -27.57 -7.13 24.19
C HIS A 758 -27.90 -7.58 25.61
N VAL A 759 -29.12 -8.05 25.81
CA VAL A 759 -29.67 -8.51 27.10
C VAL A 759 -30.06 -9.99 26.95
N LEU A 760 -29.73 -10.80 27.95
CA LEU A 760 -29.85 -12.27 27.98
C LEU A 760 -29.03 -13.00 26.89
N GLY A 761 -29.10 -14.33 26.86
CA GLY A 761 -28.21 -15.17 26.07
C GLY A 761 -26.91 -15.46 26.83
N GLU A 762 -25.76 -15.38 26.15
CA GLU A 762 -24.44 -15.57 26.74
C GLU A 762 -23.54 -14.33 26.45
N PRO A 763 -22.50 -14.08 27.26
CA PRO A 763 -21.56 -13.00 27.01
C PRO A 763 -20.66 -13.29 25.79
N PHE A 764 -20.32 -12.25 25.01
CA PHE A 764 -19.28 -12.34 23.98
C PHE A 764 -17.91 -11.95 24.56
N TRP A 765 -17.16 -12.93 25.07
CA TRP A 765 -15.86 -12.67 25.68
C TRP A 765 -14.82 -12.09 24.72
N ILE A 766 -14.21 -10.97 25.14
CA ILE A 766 -13.08 -10.34 24.45
C ILE A 766 -11.77 -11.00 24.90
N GLN A 767 -11.56 -11.19 26.20
CA GLN A 767 -10.36 -11.80 26.79
C GLN A 767 -10.71 -12.87 27.83
N GLY A 768 -10.21 -14.10 27.63
CA GLY A 768 -10.43 -15.22 28.57
C GLY A 768 -11.90 -15.65 28.68
N ASP A 769 -12.14 -16.76 29.38
CA ASP A 769 -13.47 -17.09 29.89
C ASP A 769 -13.45 -16.68 31.37
N GLU A 770 -14.29 -15.73 31.76
CA GLU A 770 -14.48 -15.32 33.14
C GLU A 770 -15.94 -15.62 33.54
N GLY A 771 -16.21 -15.90 34.81
CA GLY A 771 -17.58 -16.01 35.30
C GLY A 771 -18.16 -17.43 35.47
N GLY A 772 -19.01 -17.53 36.49
CA GLY A 772 -19.91 -18.64 36.79
C GLY A 772 -21.26 -18.13 37.32
N PHE A 773 -21.62 -16.91 36.92
CA PHE A 773 -22.80 -16.17 37.37
C PHE A 773 -23.79 -15.98 36.22
N ASP A 774 -25.04 -15.68 36.56
CA ASP A 774 -26.09 -15.49 35.58
C ASP A 774 -25.90 -14.16 34.82
N PHE A 775 -25.67 -14.28 33.51
CA PHE A 775 -25.49 -13.15 32.61
C PHE A 775 -26.78 -12.35 32.45
N VAL A 776 -26.69 -11.03 32.60
CA VAL A 776 -27.81 -10.10 32.44
C VAL A 776 -27.69 -9.41 31.08
N MET A 777 -26.59 -8.71 30.83
CA MET A 777 -26.40 -7.93 29.60
C MET A 777 -24.93 -7.64 29.31
N GLN A 778 -24.65 -7.30 28.05
CA GLN A 778 -23.38 -6.77 27.59
C GLN A 778 -23.65 -5.44 26.87
N ILE A 779 -22.86 -4.43 27.17
CA ILE A 779 -22.97 -3.10 26.56
C ILE A 779 -21.60 -2.63 26.06
N ASN A 780 -21.60 -1.73 25.08
CA ASN A 780 -20.42 -1.02 24.62
C ASN A 780 -20.66 0.50 24.61
N GLY A 781 -19.64 1.27 24.23
CA GLY A 781 -19.71 2.74 24.17
C GLY A 781 -20.72 3.28 23.15
N GLY A 782 -21.32 2.43 22.31
CA GLY A 782 -22.42 2.82 21.42
C GLY A 782 -23.78 2.93 22.12
N LEU A 783 -23.95 2.35 23.32
CA LEU A 783 -25.21 2.44 24.08
C LEU A 783 -25.31 3.71 24.89
N CYS A 784 -24.21 4.19 25.47
CA CYS A 784 -24.17 5.35 26.36
C CYS A 784 -22.75 5.92 26.41
N ASP A 785 -22.61 7.17 26.87
CA ASP A 785 -21.32 7.86 27.01
C ASP A 785 -20.52 7.30 28.19
N VAL A 786 -20.00 6.08 28.01
CA VAL A 786 -19.08 5.41 28.93
C VAL A 786 -17.77 5.10 28.20
N ASN A 787 -16.66 5.55 28.77
CA ASN A 787 -15.33 5.30 28.28
C ASN A 787 -14.95 3.84 28.58
N LEU A 788 -15.11 2.98 27.59
CA LEU A 788 -14.71 1.57 27.65
C LEU A 788 -13.40 1.32 26.85
N GLY A 789 -12.66 2.37 26.49
CA GLY A 789 -11.55 2.28 25.54
C GLY A 789 -11.99 2.05 24.09
N ASP A 790 -11.02 1.85 23.19
CA ASP A 790 -11.24 1.82 21.73
C ASP A 790 -12.15 0.66 21.25
N SER A 791 -12.27 -0.42 22.03
CA SER A 791 -13.08 -1.60 21.68
C SER A 791 -13.52 -2.41 22.91
N GLY A 792 -13.74 -1.76 24.05
CA GLY A 792 -14.16 -2.46 25.26
C GLY A 792 -15.66 -2.76 25.33
N SER A 793 -15.98 -3.68 26.23
CA SER A 793 -17.35 -4.04 26.60
C SER A 793 -17.45 -4.14 28.12
N LEU A 794 -18.62 -3.76 28.64
CA LEU A 794 -18.99 -3.99 30.03
C LEU A 794 -20.00 -5.13 30.07
N TYR A 795 -19.67 -6.15 30.85
CA TYR A 795 -20.50 -7.33 31.09
C TYR A 795 -21.16 -7.19 32.45
N VAL A 796 -22.48 -7.35 32.49
CA VAL A 796 -23.27 -7.23 33.71
C VAL A 796 -23.84 -8.59 34.04
N PHE A 797 -23.52 -9.07 35.24
CA PHE A 797 -24.06 -10.28 35.84
C PHE A 797 -24.95 -9.90 37.02
N GLU A 798 -25.70 -10.85 37.58
CA GLU A 798 -26.56 -10.58 38.74
C GLU A 798 -25.80 -10.09 39.98
N SER A 799 -24.54 -10.51 40.14
CA SER A 799 -23.75 -10.24 41.36
C SER A 799 -22.55 -9.33 41.15
N GLU A 800 -22.15 -9.06 39.89
CA GLU A 800 -20.96 -8.27 39.58
C GLU A 800 -20.99 -7.68 38.16
N THR A 801 -20.13 -6.70 37.91
CA THR A 801 -19.83 -6.22 36.56
C THR A 801 -18.36 -6.42 36.22
N ILE A 802 -18.09 -6.80 34.98
CA ILE A 802 -16.74 -7.07 34.48
C ILE A 802 -16.50 -6.17 33.28
N PHE A 803 -15.38 -5.45 33.29
CA PHE A 803 -14.92 -4.64 32.16
C PHE A 803 -13.77 -5.33 31.43
N GLN A 804 -13.84 -5.39 30.10
CA GLN A 804 -12.73 -5.83 29.25
C GLN A 804 -12.51 -4.85 28.10
N CYS A 805 -11.23 -4.57 27.80
CA CYS A 805 -10.80 -3.81 26.63
C CYS A 805 -9.94 -4.69 25.71
N TYR A 806 -10.06 -4.52 24.40
CA TYR A 806 -9.27 -5.24 23.40
C TYR A 806 -7.78 -4.89 23.46
#